data_AF-A0A1M3MFA3-F1
#
_entry.id   AF-A0A1M3MFA3-F1
#
_cell.length_a   1.000
_cell.length_b   1.000
_cell.length_c   1.000
_cell.angle_alpha   90.00
_cell.angle_beta   90.00
_cell.angle_gamma   90.00
#
_symmetry.space_group_name_H-M   'P 1'
#
loop_
_entity.id
_entity.type
_entity.pdbx_description
1 polymer ?
#
loop_
_entity_poly.entity_id
_entity_poly.type
_entity_poly.pdbx_seq_one_letter_code
_entity_poly.pdbx_strand_id
1 'polypeptide(L)'
;MYILVAMWLVVVPLTAQIDLIPKPLSVVRGNGQFTLGPTVVVDLPENMPEGSQTIIEQFASDLQQYGNRTVRYASADAHLKVALATGFEAEEYSLVVTGSTISIAFAQPAGLFYALQTLRRMLPPGISAGRQVEAGASWSVPACTIADKPRFGWRGFMLDVGRHFFDKEQIKRVLDMMATYKLNRFHWHLTEDQGWRIEIKKYPRLTSVGSFRKYKQVWGNPEATTYYDYIPYGPYYYTQDDIKEIVAYAKERHIEIVPEIDMPGHMQAAMAAYPEFSCTPSALHEVWTDYGISYDVLNVANPAAVQFVKDILDELTALFPFEYIHIGGDECPTNAWQNNAQCQALLKSLGSTNYRDLQTHFFKQIETYLAEKEIPAHRRRVIAWNETLGGDLTGSNVTIMSWINWYNQSKLAADKKLDVIMTPQIPYYINRKQWSGPGEPFSQGNGSETLEAVYAFEPVPTDATAAQRPYYKGVQANFWTEHVYQNEVLEYLMLPRLAAVAETGWTPAGGKNFSDFKNRIRTDTTLYQLKGWKYGNHYMVDLPKVLPAISRDCDFHWFRLVTAATDVRAGKCIELLAQGSPLINASNTGSAVNRLWSNTQAAETASNYVYQWWALVEDPTHPGSFALVNKAYPEGSVDPAATASNNTGRWNYDVARRYYDFVIAEQYLENGSARHYSIRSKKYPALFMNLAAGGQQYSINMWADPLDGNSGMFAFVPFLEEEMNRLHASLKTLRRCLTYPVYASDDQKTPGTFGADAQRTLALLDLPADSISSISSMAGATALQIRIDNALAAFRSSLAFPVAGVDYSILSTRFPGHQLYHGASNKLMHSGSELDRSGEWYFTSVSPVEGEPAVLVQLRNRKSNYWIGAGTPVEMAPTPHVYKLSFNEEYLDWELRGHSTPNQSRIFPIPLQSVVTPGGVTRDGVRATGTGWLIQPLLPTDVATVEANRPSIYSVDRQIVVENARQVEVFSLLGIRQGYQHHKNYRQGTYLVKADNRVAKIIIH
;
A
#
# COMPACT_ATOMS: atom_id res chain seq x y z
N MET A 1 -73.92 16.69 0.40
CA MET A 1 -72.90 17.36 1.21
C MET A 1 -71.60 16.56 1.07
N TYR A 2 -70.80 16.86 0.05
CA TYR A 2 -69.52 16.21 -0.21
C TYR A 2 -68.42 17.10 0.37
N ILE A 3 -67.69 16.61 1.37
CA ILE A 3 -66.53 17.31 1.93
C ILE A 3 -65.30 16.87 1.13
N LEU A 4 -64.82 17.76 0.26
CA LEU A 4 -63.54 17.69 -0.41
C LEU A 4 -62.44 18.07 0.59
N VAL A 5 -61.65 17.09 1.02
CA VAL A 5 -60.42 17.33 1.77
C VAL A 5 -59.31 17.60 0.75
N ALA A 6 -58.98 18.88 0.55
CA ALA A 6 -57.82 19.30 -0.24
C ALA A 6 -56.54 19.01 0.56
N MET A 7 -55.81 17.97 0.15
CA MET A 7 -54.47 17.68 0.64
C MET A 7 -53.51 18.74 0.06
N TRP A 8 -53.07 19.69 0.89
CA TRP A 8 -51.97 20.58 0.56
C TRP A 8 -50.67 19.75 0.53
N LEU A 9 -50.22 19.41 -0.68
CA LEU A 9 -48.84 18.99 -0.91
C LEU A 9 -47.92 20.16 -0.55
N VAL A 10 -47.38 20.15 0.67
CA VAL A 10 -46.22 20.97 1.02
C VAL A 10 -45.04 20.41 0.22
N VAL A 11 -44.85 20.94 -0.97
CA VAL A 11 -43.57 20.81 -1.70
C VAL A 11 -42.59 21.64 -0.90
N VAL A 12 -41.87 21.01 0.04
CA VAL A 12 -40.66 21.61 0.60
C VAL A 12 -39.68 21.67 -0.56
N PRO A 13 -39.28 22.85 -1.07
CA PRO A 13 -38.25 22.90 -2.10
C PRO A 13 -37.00 22.26 -1.50
N LEU A 14 -36.43 21.25 -2.18
CA LEU A 14 -35.10 20.76 -1.86
C LEU A 14 -34.13 21.94 -2.00
N THR A 15 -33.81 22.61 -0.90
CA THR A 15 -32.80 23.65 -0.88
C THR A 15 -31.44 23.00 -1.13
N ALA A 16 -30.75 23.43 -2.19
CA ALA A 16 -29.43 22.90 -2.57
C ALA A 16 -28.48 22.84 -1.37
N GLN A 17 -27.81 21.71 -1.20
CA GLN A 17 -26.89 21.45 -0.09
C GLN A 17 -25.54 22.15 -0.36
N ILE A 18 -24.95 22.80 0.66
CA ILE A 18 -23.62 23.42 0.57
C ILE A 18 -22.62 22.44 1.20
N ASP A 19 -22.02 21.60 0.36
CA ASP A 19 -21.14 20.51 0.79
C ASP A 19 -19.67 20.95 0.68
N LEU A 20 -19.13 21.48 1.78
CA LEU A 20 -17.77 22.03 1.84
C LEU A 20 -16.87 21.19 2.73
N ILE A 21 -15.66 20.90 2.25
CA ILE A 21 -14.58 20.30 3.05
C ILE A 21 -13.32 21.17 2.90
N PRO A 22 -12.65 21.56 4.00
CA PRO A 22 -13.15 21.50 5.37
C PRO A 22 -14.48 22.24 5.59
N LYS A 23 -15.25 21.82 6.60
CA LYS A 23 -16.45 22.53 7.03
C LYS A 23 -16.09 23.91 7.60
N PRO A 24 -16.64 25.01 7.05
CA PRO A 24 -16.34 26.35 7.54
C PRO A 24 -16.76 26.56 9.01
N LEU A 25 -16.12 27.52 9.68
CA LEU A 25 -16.47 27.95 11.04
C LEU A 25 -17.96 28.30 11.16
N SER A 26 -18.50 29.05 10.20
CA SER A 26 -19.93 29.39 10.13
C SER A 26 -20.42 29.43 8.69
N VAL A 27 -21.60 28.85 8.46
CA VAL A 27 -22.35 28.93 7.20
C VAL A 27 -23.81 29.25 7.53
N VAL A 28 -24.26 30.45 7.16
CA VAL A 28 -25.66 30.88 7.28
C VAL A 28 -26.27 30.86 5.90
N ARG A 29 -27.27 29.99 5.67
CA ARG A 29 -27.96 29.92 4.38
C ARG A 29 -28.88 31.14 4.19
N GLY A 30 -28.85 31.70 3.00
CA GLY A 30 -29.79 32.72 2.54
C GLY A 30 -30.88 32.13 1.65
N ASN A 31 -31.77 32.99 1.18
CA ASN A 31 -32.82 32.62 0.23
C ASN A 31 -32.35 32.88 -1.21
N GLY A 32 -32.58 31.91 -2.10
CA GLY A 32 -32.24 32.01 -3.52
C GLY A 32 -30.82 31.57 -3.85
N GLN A 33 -30.34 32.00 -5.01
CA GLN A 33 -29.04 31.63 -5.56
C GLN A 33 -28.53 32.74 -6.48
N PHE A 34 -27.22 32.84 -6.61
CA PHE A 34 -26.56 33.64 -7.64
C PHE A 34 -26.26 32.77 -8.86
N THR A 35 -26.59 33.21 -10.07
CA THR A 35 -26.24 32.49 -11.30
C THR A 35 -25.08 33.21 -12.00
N LEU A 36 -23.94 32.53 -12.13
CA LEU A 36 -22.79 33.07 -12.84
C LEU A 36 -23.04 33.03 -14.36
N GLY A 37 -23.31 34.20 -14.94
CA GLY A 37 -23.55 34.36 -16.38
C GLY A 37 -22.29 34.18 -17.24
N PRO A 38 -22.40 34.30 -18.58
CA PRO A 38 -21.28 34.15 -19.51
C PRO A 38 -20.21 35.23 -19.35
N THR A 39 -20.55 36.38 -18.76
CA THR A 39 -19.61 37.44 -18.40
C THR A 39 -19.61 37.65 -16.88
N VAL A 40 -18.41 37.70 -16.30
CA VAL A 40 -18.18 37.92 -14.87
C VAL A 40 -17.46 39.25 -14.70
N VAL A 41 -18.10 40.18 -14.00
CA VAL A 41 -17.50 41.49 -13.66
C VAL A 41 -16.91 41.40 -12.26
N VAL A 42 -15.62 41.71 -12.12
CA VAL A 42 -14.86 41.63 -10.87
C VAL A 42 -14.46 43.03 -10.43
N ASP A 43 -14.79 43.38 -9.19
CA ASP A 43 -14.34 44.61 -8.52
C ASP A 43 -13.22 44.27 -7.55
N LEU A 44 -12.13 45.03 -7.63
CA LEU A 44 -10.93 44.85 -6.82
C LEU A 44 -10.67 46.13 -6.02
N PRO A 45 -10.25 46.03 -4.75
CA PRO A 45 -9.93 47.20 -3.96
C PRO A 45 -8.59 47.79 -4.40
N GLU A 46 -8.43 49.09 -4.23
CA GLU A 46 -7.12 49.73 -4.36
C GLU A 46 -6.17 49.25 -3.24
N ASN A 47 -4.87 49.16 -3.52
CA ASN A 47 -3.82 48.82 -2.54
C ASN A 47 -3.95 47.43 -1.88
N MET A 48 -4.23 46.39 -2.68
CA MET A 48 -4.21 45.00 -2.18
C MET A 48 -2.81 44.59 -1.67
N PRO A 49 -2.73 43.68 -0.67
CA PRO A 49 -1.48 43.03 -0.29
C PRO A 49 -0.77 42.36 -1.47
N GLU A 50 0.56 42.29 -1.41
CA GLU A 50 1.38 41.66 -2.45
C GLU A 50 0.94 40.21 -2.71
N GLY A 51 0.80 39.84 -3.99
CA GLY A 51 0.34 38.52 -4.42
C GLY A 51 -1.18 38.33 -4.49
N SER A 52 -2.00 39.17 -3.83
CA SER A 52 -3.47 39.05 -3.89
C SER A 52 -4.04 39.22 -5.30
N GLN A 53 -3.44 40.10 -6.12
CA GLN A 53 -3.87 40.29 -7.50
C GLN A 53 -3.67 39.01 -8.34
N THR A 54 -2.50 38.38 -8.24
CA THR A 54 -2.17 37.14 -8.94
C THR A 54 -3.13 36.00 -8.60
N ILE A 55 -3.56 35.90 -7.34
CA ILE A 55 -4.54 34.91 -6.89
C ILE A 55 -5.88 35.08 -7.62
N ILE A 56 -6.37 36.32 -7.77
CA ILE A 56 -7.60 36.59 -8.51
C ILE A 56 -7.42 36.38 -10.01
N GLU A 57 -6.31 36.80 -10.57
CA GLU A 57 -5.99 36.60 -12.00
C GLU A 57 -5.96 35.10 -12.34
N GLN A 58 -5.39 34.26 -11.48
CA GLN A 58 -5.41 32.81 -11.67
C GLN A 58 -6.84 32.25 -11.62
N PHE A 59 -7.67 32.71 -10.67
CA PHE A 59 -9.08 32.31 -10.61
C PHE A 59 -9.86 32.77 -11.85
N ALA A 60 -9.62 34.00 -12.31
CA ALA A 60 -10.20 34.52 -13.54
C ALA A 60 -9.76 33.73 -14.78
N SER A 61 -8.48 33.35 -14.85
CA SER A 61 -7.94 32.48 -15.90
C SER A 61 -8.65 31.13 -15.91
N ASP A 62 -8.90 30.53 -14.75
CA ASP A 62 -9.60 29.25 -14.68
C ASP A 62 -11.07 29.36 -15.13
N LEU A 63 -11.76 30.46 -14.78
CA LEU A 63 -13.11 30.74 -15.27
C LEU A 63 -13.15 30.92 -16.79
N GLN A 64 -12.14 31.57 -17.37
CA GLN A 64 -12.01 31.73 -18.81
C GLN A 64 -11.70 30.41 -19.50
N GLN A 65 -10.59 29.77 -19.08
CA GLN A 65 -10.04 28.59 -19.72
C GLN A 65 -10.96 27.39 -19.59
N TYR A 66 -11.51 27.12 -18.41
CA TYR A 66 -12.28 25.90 -18.14
C TYR A 66 -13.79 26.15 -18.09
N GLY A 67 -14.19 27.38 -17.80
CA GLY A 67 -15.59 27.77 -17.66
C GLY A 67 -16.23 28.41 -18.89
N ASN A 68 -15.43 28.76 -19.91
CA ASN A 68 -15.86 29.58 -21.05
C ASN A 68 -16.59 30.85 -20.59
N ARG A 69 -16.06 31.51 -19.54
CA ARG A 69 -16.58 32.76 -18.99
C ARG A 69 -15.66 33.92 -19.34
N THR A 70 -16.19 35.00 -19.87
CA THR A 70 -15.42 36.23 -20.05
C THR A 70 -15.30 36.95 -18.71
N VAL A 71 -14.10 37.35 -18.31
CA VAL A 71 -13.89 38.11 -17.05
C VAL A 71 -13.47 39.54 -17.38
N ARG A 72 -14.12 40.52 -16.75
CA ARG A 72 -13.83 41.96 -16.88
C ARG A 72 -13.63 42.57 -15.50
N TYR A 73 -12.64 43.44 -15.36
CA TYR A 73 -12.42 44.21 -14.12
C TYR A 73 -13.11 45.57 -14.19
N ALA A 74 -14.07 45.82 -13.29
CA ALA A 74 -14.77 47.11 -13.15
C ALA A 74 -15.60 47.14 -11.86
N SER A 75 -15.74 48.32 -11.24
CA SER A 75 -16.57 48.49 -10.04
C SER A 75 -18.07 48.59 -10.33
N ALA A 76 -18.45 49.19 -11.47
CA ALA A 76 -19.84 49.27 -11.89
C ALA A 76 -20.38 47.89 -12.31
N ASP A 77 -21.54 47.52 -11.78
CA ASP A 77 -22.25 46.26 -12.04
C ASP A 77 -21.41 45.00 -11.71
N ALA A 78 -20.53 45.10 -10.71
CA ALA A 78 -19.66 44.00 -10.31
C ALA A 78 -20.44 42.81 -9.71
N HIS A 79 -20.16 41.62 -10.25
CA HIS A 79 -20.69 40.34 -9.79
C HIS A 79 -19.86 39.77 -8.64
N LEU A 80 -18.53 39.80 -8.76
CA LEU A 80 -17.59 39.39 -7.71
C LEU A 80 -16.94 40.64 -7.13
N LYS A 81 -17.19 40.92 -5.85
CA LYS A 81 -16.65 42.08 -5.14
C LYS A 81 -15.60 41.63 -4.15
N VAL A 82 -14.37 42.09 -4.32
CA VAL A 82 -13.27 41.78 -3.42
C VAL A 82 -12.99 43.02 -2.57
N ALA A 83 -12.84 42.84 -1.25
CA ALA A 83 -12.64 43.95 -0.32
C ALA A 83 -11.61 43.59 0.77
N LEU A 84 -10.88 44.60 1.25
CA LEU A 84 -9.99 44.47 2.40
C LEU A 84 -10.79 44.58 3.70
N ALA A 85 -10.54 43.65 4.62
CA ALA A 85 -11.13 43.62 5.95
C ALA A 85 -10.10 44.05 7.01
N THR A 86 -10.51 44.96 7.89
CA THR A 86 -9.70 45.36 9.06
C THR A 86 -9.94 44.40 10.23
N GLY A 87 -8.88 43.94 10.88
CA GLY A 87 -8.96 43.11 12.08
C GLY A 87 -9.11 41.60 11.85
N PHE A 88 -9.13 41.16 10.58
CA PHE A 88 -9.08 39.73 10.25
C PHE A 88 -7.67 39.18 10.49
N GLU A 89 -7.60 37.91 10.92
CA GLU A 89 -6.36 37.15 10.96
C GLU A 89 -5.85 36.83 9.53
N ALA A 90 -4.60 36.36 9.40
CA ALA A 90 -3.95 36.19 8.10
C ALA A 90 -4.65 35.18 7.16
N GLU A 91 -5.28 34.14 7.72
CA GLU A 91 -5.97 33.09 6.96
C GLU A 91 -7.51 33.22 7.05
N GLU A 92 -8.01 34.30 7.67
CA GLU A 92 -9.44 34.56 7.87
C GLU A 92 -10.07 35.24 6.65
N TYR A 93 -11.31 34.83 6.34
CA TYR A 93 -12.08 35.42 5.25
C TYR A 93 -13.59 35.39 5.52
N SER A 94 -14.32 36.22 4.78
CA SER A 94 -15.78 36.13 4.65
C SER A 94 -16.18 36.03 3.18
N LEU A 95 -17.18 35.20 2.89
CA LEU A 95 -17.78 35.02 1.57
C LEU A 95 -19.30 35.19 1.69
N VAL A 96 -19.87 36.18 1.02
CA VAL A 96 -21.30 36.49 1.03
C VAL A 96 -21.87 36.36 -0.38
N VAL A 97 -22.83 35.46 -0.56
CA VAL A 97 -23.54 35.22 -1.82
C VAL A 97 -24.99 35.69 -1.67
N THR A 98 -25.41 36.61 -2.51
CA THR A 98 -26.79 37.10 -2.63
C THR A 98 -27.39 36.69 -3.97
N GLY A 99 -28.62 37.07 -4.28
CA GLY A 99 -29.18 36.83 -5.63
C GLY A 99 -28.47 37.58 -6.76
N SER A 100 -27.62 38.57 -6.45
CA SER A 100 -27.00 39.46 -7.44
C SER A 100 -25.48 39.57 -7.35
N THR A 101 -24.86 39.20 -6.23
CA THR A 101 -23.42 39.40 -6.03
C THR A 101 -22.79 38.30 -5.18
N ILE A 102 -21.51 38.04 -5.42
CA ILE A 102 -20.60 37.32 -4.53
C ILE A 102 -19.61 38.34 -3.96
N SER A 103 -19.49 38.47 -2.64
CA SER A 103 -18.55 39.39 -1.98
C SER A 103 -17.54 38.61 -1.14
N ILE A 104 -16.25 38.92 -1.29
CA ILE A 104 -15.15 38.33 -0.53
C ILE A 104 -14.46 39.42 0.28
N ALA A 105 -14.28 39.21 1.57
CA ALA A 105 -13.52 40.08 2.45
C ALA A 105 -12.34 39.33 3.09
N PHE A 106 -11.14 39.92 3.10
CA PHE A 106 -9.91 39.30 3.60
C PHE A 106 -8.90 40.36 4.08
N ALA A 107 -7.91 39.98 4.91
CA ALA A 107 -6.82 40.88 5.31
C ALA A 107 -5.48 40.56 4.63
N GLN A 108 -5.18 39.30 4.37
CA GLN A 108 -3.90 38.84 3.80
C GLN A 108 -4.12 37.86 2.64
N PRO A 109 -3.15 37.69 1.73
CA PRO A 109 -3.30 36.85 0.53
C PRO A 109 -3.81 35.42 0.81
N ALA A 110 -3.42 34.79 1.93
CA ALA A 110 -3.88 33.45 2.30
C ALA A 110 -5.40 33.39 2.55
N GLY A 111 -5.97 34.38 3.25
CA GLY A 111 -7.42 34.48 3.43
C GLY A 111 -8.18 34.58 2.10
N LEU A 112 -7.67 35.38 1.15
CA LEU A 112 -8.23 35.47 -0.21
C LEU A 112 -8.15 34.13 -0.94
N PHE A 113 -7.00 33.47 -0.89
CA PHE A 113 -6.81 32.16 -1.50
C PHE A 113 -7.81 31.14 -0.98
N TYR A 114 -8.00 31.04 0.34
CA TYR A 114 -8.94 30.10 0.94
C TYR A 114 -10.41 30.45 0.67
N ALA A 115 -10.75 31.74 0.57
CA ALA A 115 -12.07 32.16 0.11
C ALA A 115 -12.37 31.65 -1.30
N LEU A 116 -11.39 31.73 -2.21
CA LEU A 116 -11.53 31.22 -3.57
C LEU A 116 -11.51 29.69 -3.62
N GLN A 117 -10.77 29.00 -2.76
CA GLN A 117 -10.90 27.54 -2.64
C GLN A 117 -12.34 27.15 -2.26
N THR A 118 -12.94 27.84 -1.30
CA THR A 118 -14.35 27.62 -0.94
C THR A 118 -15.29 27.92 -2.10
N LEU A 119 -15.10 29.05 -2.80
CA LEU A 119 -15.93 29.40 -3.96
C LEU A 119 -15.82 28.37 -5.09
N ARG A 120 -14.60 27.83 -5.37
CA ARG A 120 -14.39 26.77 -6.36
C ARG A 120 -15.18 25.51 -6.07
N ARG A 121 -15.36 25.15 -4.79
CA ARG A 121 -16.20 24.01 -4.37
C ARG A 121 -17.70 24.26 -4.58
N MET A 122 -18.12 25.52 -4.67
CA MET A 122 -19.52 25.90 -4.93
C MET A 122 -19.82 26.11 -6.43
N LEU A 123 -18.80 26.05 -7.29
CA LEU A 123 -18.89 26.15 -8.74
C LEU A 123 -18.88 24.75 -9.39
N PRO A 124 -19.13 24.63 -10.71
CA PRO A 124 -18.98 23.36 -11.42
C PRO A 124 -17.64 22.67 -11.10
N PRO A 125 -17.62 21.35 -10.80
CA PRO A 125 -16.41 20.63 -10.40
C PRO A 125 -15.24 20.76 -11.39
N GLY A 126 -15.52 20.99 -12.68
CA GLY A 126 -14.50 21.27 -13.71
C GLY A 126 -13.59 22.46 -13.38
N ILE A 127 -14.10 23.50 -12.72
CA ILE A 127 -13.29 24.67 -12.31
C ILE A 127 -12.28 24.29 -11.22
N SER A 128 -12.69 23.53 -10.22
CA SER A 128 -11.77 22.97 -9.21
C SER A 128 -10.79 21.96 -9.85
N ALA A 129 -11.28 21.18 -10.81
CA ALA A 129 -10.51 20.14 -11.48
C ALA A 129 -9.45 20.70 -12.45
N GLY A 130 -9.61 21.93 -12.96
CA GLY A 130 -8.81 22.40 -14.10
C GLY A 130 -9.17 21.65 -15.38
N ARG A 131 -10.47 21.38 -15.58
CA ARG A 131 -11.02 20.63 -16.72
C ARG A 131 -12.20 21.41 -17.30
N GLN A 132 -12.38 21.31 -18.61
CA GLN A 132 -13.51 21.93 -19.30
C GLN A 132 -14.83 21.55 -18.62
N VAL A 133 -15.63 22.56 -18.28
CA VAL A 133 -16.96 22.37 -17.70
C VAL A 133 -17.91 21.86 -18.79
N GLU A 134 -18.65 20.79 -18.49
CA GLU A 134 -19.59 20.18 -19.42
C GLU A 134 -20.73 21.14 -19.82
N ALA A 135 -21.23 20.98 -21.04
CA ALA A 135 -22.37 21.72 -21.54
C ALA A 135 -23.62 21.42 -20.69
N GLY A 136 -24.28 22.46 -20.19
CA GLY A 136 -25.47 22.33 -19.34
C GLY A 136 -25.18 22.21 -17.84
N ALA A 137 -23.91 22.26 -17.40
CA ALA A 137 -23.58 22.32 -15.97
C ALA A 137 -24.25 23.53 -15.29
N SER A 138 -24.69 23.34 -14.03
CA SER A 138 -25.27 24.44 -13.24
C SER A 138 -24.20 25.41 -12.80
N TRP A 139 -24.37 26.69 -13.12
CA TRP A 139 -23.54 27.81 -12.66
C TRP A 139 -24.16 28.57 -11.49
N SER A 140 -25.03 27.90 -10.75
CA SER A 140 -25.77 28.48 -9.63
C SER A 140 -25.02 28.25 -8.32
N VAL A 141 -24.75 29.33 -7.60
CA VAL A 141 -24.13 29.34 -6.27
C VAL A 141 -25.24 29.67 -5.25
N PRO A 142 -25.55 28.81 -4.27
CA PRO A 142 -26.59 29.09 -3.27
C PRO A 142 -26.30 30.38 -2.50
N ALA A 143 -27.35 31.17 -2.21
CA ALA A 143 -27.20 32.34 -1.37
C ALA A 143 -26.80 31.93 0.06
N CYS A 144 -25.72 32.52 0.59
CA CYS A 144 -25.21 32.20 1.92
C CYS A 144 -24.26 33.29 2.43
N THR A 145 -24.00 33.27 3.74
CA THR A 145 -22.91 34.01 4.38
C THR A 145 -21.98 33.01 5.05
N ILE A 146 -20.72 33.04 4.67
CA ILE A 146 -19.65 32.24 5.25
C ILE A 146 -18.69 33.18 5.96
N ALA A 147 -18.39 32.87 7.22
CA ALA A 147 -17.30 33.47 7.98
C ALA A 147 -16.40 32.33 8.41
N ASP A 148 -15.11 32.40 8.06
CA ASP A 148 -14.25 31.24 8.15
C ASP A 148 -12.79 31.59 8.45
N LYS A 149 -12.17 30.74 9.26
CA LYS A 149 -10.75 30.78 9.61
C LYS A 149 -10.33 29.42 10.15
N PRO A 150 -9.05 29.04 10.05
CA PRO A 150 -8.60 27.75 10.53
C PRO A 150 -8.58 27.69 12.06
N ARG A 151 -8.88 26.51 12.62
CA ARG A 151 -8.69 26.19 14.04
C ARG A 151 -7.22 26.26 14.45
N PHE A 152 -6.32 25.82 13.58
CA PHE A 152 -4.88 25.75 13.82
C PHE A 152 -4.09 26.39 12.69
N GLY A 153 -3.01 27.11 13.03
CA GLY A 153 -2.10 27.68 12.05
C GLY A 153 -1.25 26.64 11.32
N TRP A 154 -1.03 25.46 11.91
CA TRP A 154 -0.32 24.34 11.26
C TRP A 154 -1.28 23.25 10.79
N ARG A 155 -1.34 23.04 9.47
CA ARG A 155 -2.15 21.99 8.85
C ARG A 155 -1.30 21.26 7.82
N GLY A 156 -0.64 20.20 8.26
CA GLY A 156 0.47 19.59 7.54
C GLY A 156 0.19 18.24 6.91
N PHE A 157 1.00 17.91 5.92
CA PHE A 157 1.16 16.57 5.37
C PHE A 157 2.64 16.30 5.16
N MET A 158 3.13 15.18 5.68
CA MET A 158 4.49 14.71 5.44
C MET A 158 4.52 13.60 4.40
N LEU A 159 5.43 13.71 3.42
CA LEU A 159 5.77 12.63 2.51
C LEU A 159 7.23 12.21 2.66
N ASP A 160 7.43 10.93 2.97
CA ASP A 160 8.73 10.25 2.95
C ASP A 160 9.15 9.96 1.52
N VAL A 161 10.21 10.65 1.08
CA VAL A 161 10.86 10.37 -0.20
C VAL A 161 12.22 9.69 -0.03
N GLY A 162 12.69 9.56 1.22
CA GLY A 162 13.92 8.88 1.60
C GLY A 162 13.85 7.38 1.34
N ARG A 163 12.76 6.72 1.77
CA ARG A 163 12.55 5.28 1.55
C ARG A 163 12.20 4.97 0.09
N HIS A 164 11.25 5.67 -0.50
CA HIS A 164 10.97 5.62 -1.94
C HIS A 164 10.78 7.00 -2.55
N PHE A 165 11.46 7.23 -3.67
CA PHE A 165 11.41 8.47 -4.43
C PHE A 165 10.12 8.62 -5.25
N PHE A 166 9.60 9.84 -5.28
CA PHE A 166 8.48 10.27 -6.12
C PHE A 166 8.95 11.44 -6.97
N ASP A 167 8.68 11.44 -8.27
CA ASP A 167 9.14 12.52 -9.12
C ASP A 167 8.45 13.87 -8.81
N LYS A 168 8.99 14.95 -9.36
CA LYS A 168 8.49 16.31 -9.13
C LYS A 168 7.02 16.49 -9.52
N GLU A 169 6.53 15.76 -10.53
CA GLU A 169 5.15 15.88 -10.97
C GLU A 169 4.21 15.23 -9.95
N GLN A 170 4.62 14.11 -9.35
CA GLN A 170 3.88 13.53 -8.23
C GLN A 170 3.90 14.44 -7.00
N ILE A 171 5.01 15.11 -6.68
CA ILE A 171 5.06 16.09 -5.58
C ILE A 171 4.06 17.24 -5.83
N LYS A 172 4.01 17.79 -7.06
CA LYS A 172 3.03 18.82 -7.43
C LYS A 172 1.59 18.34 -7.30
N ARG A 173 1.30 17.08 -7.67
CA ARG A 173 -0.03 16.46 -7.49
C ARG A 173 -0.42 16.39 -6.02
N VAL A 174 0.52 16.03 -5.12
CA VAL A 174 0.28 16.04 -3.67
C VAL A 174 -0.01 17.46 -3.18
N LEU A 175 0.75 18.47 -3.64
CA LEU A 175 0.52 19.88 -3.29
C LEU A 175 -0.86 20.38 -3.76
N ASP A 176 -1.34 19.93 -4.92
CA ASP A 176 -2.70 20.24 -5.39
C ASP A 176 -3.78 19.62 -4.50
N MET A 177 -3.58 18.37 -4.04
CA MET A 177 -4.48 17.69 -3.10
C MET A 177 -4.51 18.42 -1.74
N MET A 178 -3.35 18.85 -1.25
CA MET A 178 -3.23 19.65 -0.03
C MET A 178 -3.96 21.01 -0.14
N ALA A 179 -3.72 21.73 -1.24
CA ALA A 179 -4.32 23.04 -1.48
C ALA A 179 -5.86 22.97 -1.56
N THR A 180 -6.38 21.90 -2.18
CA THR A 180 -7.83 21.62 -2.28
C THR A 180 -8.48 21.59 -0.90
N TYR A 181 -7.79 21.06 0.10
CA TYR A 181 -8.27 20.93 1.47
C TYR A 181 -7.73 21.99 2.44
N LYS A 182 -7.12 23.08 1.93
CA LYS A 182 -6.58 24.19 2.73
C LYS A 182 -5.48 23.78 3.73
N LEU A 183 -4.71 22.73 3.42
CA LEU A 183 -3.46 22.42 4.13
C LEU A 183 -2.38 23.43 3.72
N ASN A 184 -1.45 23.77 4.63
CA ASN A 184 -0.50 24.87 4.44
C ASN A 184 0.96 24.54 4.77
N ARG A 185 1.24 23.30 5.18
CA ARG A 185 2.61 22.82 5.49
C ARG A 185 2.89 21.51 4.78
N PHE A 186 3.83 21.50 3.84
CA PHE A 186 4.32 20.26 3.23
C PHE A 186 5.63 19.89 3.90
N HIS A 187 5.59 18.87 4.76
CA HIS A 187 6.76 18.35 5.41
C HIS A 187 7.45 17.34 4.46
N TRP A 188 8.64 17.69 3.99
CA TRP A 188 9.33 16.90 2.98
C TRP A 188 10.50 16.14 3.59
N HIS A 189 10.27 14.86 3.85
CA HIS A 189 11.25 13.97 4.47
C HIS A 189 12.24 13.46 3.41
N LEU A 190 13.34 14.21 3.26
CA LEU A 190 14.25 14.16 2.10
C LEU A 190 15.44 13.21 2.28
N THR A 191 15.74 12.76 3.49
CA THR A 191 16.93 11.96 3.79
C THR A 191 16.62 10.87 4.79
N GLU A 192 17.21 9.71 4.56
CA GLU A 192 17.04 8.52 5.39
C GLU A 192 18.20 7.55 5.20
N ASP A 193 18.19 6.48 5.97
CA ASP A 193 19.20 5.41 5.90
C ASP A 193 19.24 4.75 4.51
N GLN A 194 18.07 4.58 3.88
CA GLN A 194 17.93 3.93 2.58
C GLN A 194 18.04 4.92 1.40
N GLY A 195 18.31 6.21 1.66
CA GLY A 195 18.37 7.20 0.59
C GLY A 195 18.55 8.65 0.98
N TRP A 196 19.45 9.31 0.28
CA TRP A 196 19.63 10.77 0.30
C TRP A 196 19.07 11.39 -1.00
N ARG A 197 18.07 12.29 -0.89
CA ARG A 197 17.28 12.74 -2.05
C ARG A 197 17.49 14.20 -2.45
N ILE A 198 18.38 14.94 -1.80
CA ILE A 198 18.59 16.37 -2.09
C ILE A 198 20.00 16.64 -2.59
N GLU A 199 20.15 17.39 -3.68
CA GLU A 199 21.47 17.84 -4.13
C GLU A 199 22.09 18.87 -3.18
N ILE A 200 23.24 18.51 -2.61
CA ILE A 200 24.12 19.42 -1.86
C ILE A 200 25.42 19.56 -2.67
N LYS A 201 25.62 20.72 -3.29
CA LYS A 201 26.71 20.94 -4.26
C LYS A 201 28.09 20.81 -3.62
N LYS A 202 28.23 21.25 -2.37
CA LYS A 202 29.47 21.12 -1.61
C LYS A 202 29.80 19.66 -1.28
N TYR A 203 28.80 18.79 -1.20
CA TYR A 203 28.95 17.37 -0.87
C TYR A 203 28.33 16.44 -1.92
N PRO A 204 28.89 16.38 -3.15
CA PRO A 204 28.27 15.67 -4.27
C PRO A 204 28.12 14.16 -4.07
N ARG A 205 28.92 13.52 -3.21
CA ARG A 205 28.76 12.08 -2.89
C ARG A 205 27.44 11.77 -2.17
N LEU A 206 26.79 12.76 -1.54
CA LEU A 206 25.48 12.57 -0.92
C LEU A 206 24.45 12.10 -1.96
N THR A 207 24.48 12.64 -3.18
CA THR A 207 23.61 12.15 -4.26
C THR A 207 24.31 11.11 -5.14
N SER A 208 25.61 11.24 -5.45
CA SER A 208 26.28 10.26 -6.33
C SER A 208 26.47 8.88 -5.69
N VAL A 209 26.38 8.77 -4.36
CA VAL A 209 26.39 7.51 -3.60
C VAL A 209 25.08 7.34 -2.84
N GLY A 210 24.73 8.31 -1.98
CA GLY A 210 23.59 8.18 -1.05
C GLY A 210 22.22 8.09 -1.70
N SER A 211 22.06 8.48 -2.98
CA SER A 211 20.78 8.35 -3.71
C SER A 211 20.56 6.97 -4.34
N PHE A 212 21.57 6.09 -4.27
CA PHE A 212 21.57 4.76 -4.85
C PHE A 212 21.68 3.71 -3.75
N ARG A 213 20.83 2.69 -3.78
CA ARG A 213 20.98 1.48 -2.96
C ARG A 213 20.96 0.23 -3.82
N LYS A 214 21.67 -0.80 -3.37
CA LYS A 214 21.88 -2.05 -4.14
C LYS A 214 20.58 -2.77 -4.48
N TYR A 215 19.62 -2.73 -3.56
CA TYR A 215 18.28 -3.29 -3.70
C TYR A 215 17.38 -2.79 -2.58
N LYS A 216 16.09 -3.09 -2.65
CA LYS A 216 15.13 -2.72 -1.60
C LYS A 216 14.52 -3.96 -0.96
N GLN A 217 14.24 -3.86 0.34
CA GLN A 217 13.36 -4.81 0.99
C GLN A 217 11.94 -4.67 0.43
N VAL A 218 11.30 -5.79 0.12
CA VAL A 218 9.93 -5.88 -0.39
C VAL A 218 9.09 -6.65 0.64
N TRP A 219 7.96 -6.04 1.00
CA TRP A 219 6.98 -6.60 1.93
C TRP A 219 5.77 -7.11 1.15
N GLY A 220 5.15 -8.22 1.59
CA GLY A 220 4.00 -8.78 0.87
C GLY A 220 3.55 -10.19 1.25
N ASN A 221 4.26 -10.89 2.14
CA ASN A 221 3.89 -12.23 2.57
C ASN A 221 3.75 -12.28 4.12
N PRO A 222 2.54 -12.51 4.67
CA PRO A 222 2.31 -12.66 6.11
C PRO A 222 3.12 -13.80 6.77
N GLU A 223 3.65 -14.74 5.97
CA GLU A 223 4.39 -15.92 6.44
C GLU A 223 5.91 -15.82 6.21
N ALA A 224 6.42 -14.72 5.62
CA ALA A 224 7.83 -14.56 5.29
C ALA A 224 8.58 -13.62 6.25
N THR A 225 9.82 -13.99 6.58
CA THR A 225 10.86 -13.03 7.01
C THR A 225 11.22 -12.07 5.86
N THR A 226 11.74 -10.89 6.19
CA THR A 226 12.32 -9.86 5.29
C THR A 226 12.82 -10.39 3.93
N TYR A 227 12.26 -9.89 2.82
CA TYR A 227 12.59 -10.25 1.43
C TYR A 227 13.17 -9.03 0.68
N TYR A 228 14.04 -9.24 -0.32
CA TYR A 228 14.63 -8.17 -1.14
C TYR A 228 14.48 -8.49 -2.63
N ASP A 229 14.32 -7.46 -3.47
CA ASP A 229 14.13 -7.64 -4.91
C ASP A 229 15.43 -7.81 -5.71
N TYR A 230 16.58 -7.50 -5.11
CA TYR A 230 17.90 -7.48 -5.77
C TYR A 230 17.97 -6.58 -7.02
N ILE A 231 17.08 -5.59 -7.14
CA ILE A 231 17.08 -4.62 -8.24
C ILE A 231 17.71 -3.32 -7.74
N PRO A 232 18.80 -2.84 -8.37
CA PRO A 232 19.37 -1.54 -8.06
C PRO A 232 18.33 -0.42 -8.05
N TYR A 233 18.31 0.37 -6.98
CA TYR A 233 17.34 1.44 -6.79
C TYR A 233 18.06 2.79 -6.76
N GLY A 234 17.86 3.58 -7.83
CA GLY A 234 18.49 4.89 -8.02
C GLY A 234 19.53 4.89 -9.14
N PRO A 235 20.26 6.01 -9.31
CA PRO A 235 20.22 7.21 -8.48
C PRO A 235 18.89 7.98 -8.59
N TYR A 236 18.29 8.31 -7.45
CA TYR A 236 17.06 9.11 -7.38
C TYR A 236 17.19 10.23 -6.36
N TYR A 237 17.18 11.47 -6.84
CA TYR A 237 17.28 12.69 -6.04
C TYR A 237 16.70 13.88 -6.83
N TYR A 238 16.37 14.95 -6.12
CA TYR A 238 15.98 16.24 -6.68
C TYR A 238 17.21 17.13 -6.82
N THR A 239 17.38 17.71 -8.00
CA THR A 239 18.35 18.78 -8.19
C THR A 239 17.89 20.04 -7.43
N GLN A 240 18.81 20.96 -7.18
CA GLN A 240 18.43 22.25 -6.59
C GLN A 240 17.42 23.03 -7.45
N ASP A 241 17.42 22.83 -8.76
CA ASP A 241 16.47 23.51 -9.65
C ASP A 241 15.08 22.85 -9.61
N ASP A 242 14.99 21.52 -9.50
CA ASP A 242 13.72 20.83 -9.22
C ASP A 242 13.12 21.33 -7.89
N ILE A 243 13.95 21.50 -6.86
CA ILE A 243 13.50 22.00 -5.55
C ILE A 243 12.97 23.42 -5.65
N LYS A 244 13.69 24.34 -6.33
CA LYS A 244 13.21 25.72 -6.54
C LYS A 244 11.88 25.75 -7.29
N GLU A 245 11.73 24.90 -8.29
CA GLU A 245 10.47 24.77 -9.05
C GLU A 245 9.32 24.32 -8.13
N ILE A 246 9.54 23.28 -7.32
CA ILE A 246 8.55 22.77 -6.37
C ILE A 246 8.22 23.78 -5.27
N VAL A 247 9.22 24.49 -4.73
CA VAL A 247 9.04 25.56 -3.73
C VAL A 247 8.21 26.70 -4.30
N ALA A 248 8.47 27.13 -5.54
CA ALA A 248 7.65 28.15 -6.21
C ALA A 248 6.21 27.66 -6.40
N TYR A 249 6.02 26.43 -6.86
CA TYR A 249 4.71 25.81 -7.06
C TYR A 249 3.90 25.70 -5.76
N ALA A 250 4.55 25.36 -4.64
CA ALA A 250 3.93 25.31 -3.33
C ALA A 250 3.55 26.70 -2.81
N LYS A 251 4.41 27.71 -3.03
CA LYS A 251 4.16 29.10 -2.63
C LYS A 251 2.91 29.68 -3.29
N GLU A 252 2.70 29.41 -4.58
CA GLU A 252 1.47 29.81 -5.31
C GLU A 252 0.19 29.23 -4.70
N ARG A 253 0.31 28.13 -3.94
CA ARG A 253 -0.79 27.45 -3.26
C ARG A 253 -0.88 27.77 -1.77
N HIS A 254 -0.12 28.76 -1.30
CA HIS A 254 0.00 29.09 0.12
C HIS A 254 0.42 27.88 0.98
N ILE A 255 1.29 27.04 0.43
CA ILE A 255 1.91 25.92 1.13
C ILE A 255 3.39 26.26 1.34
N GLU A 256 3.81 26.25 2.61
CA GLU A 256 5.22 26.33 2.96
C GLU A 256 5.81 24.93 3.01
N ILE A 257 6.99 24.75 2.42
CA ILE A 257 7.71 23.48 2.47
C ILE A 257 8.64 23.50 3.68
N VAL A 258 8.54 22.46 4.51
CA VAL A 258 9.41 22.21 5.65
C VAL A 258 10.35 21.08 5.24
N PRO A 259 11.61 21.37 4.88
CA PRO A 259 12.55 20.32 4.54
C PRO A 259 13.02 19.60 5.80
N GLU A 260 13.18 18.28 5.72
CA GLU A 260 13.81 17.49 6.76
C GLU A 260 15.14 16.90 6.28
N ILE A 261 16.19 17.16 7.05
CA ILE A 261 17.43 16.38 7.03
C ILE A 261 17.49 15.69 8.38
N ASP A 262 17.15 14.40 8.41
CA ASP A 262 17.06 13.64 9.65
C ASP A 262 18.45 13.43 10.25
N MET A 263 18.62 13.83 11.51
CA MET A 263 19.89 13.78 12.22
C MET A 263 19.68 13.69 13.74
N PRO A 264 20.61 13.09 14.50
CA PRO A 264 21.84 12.40 14.06
C PRO A 264 21.62 10.91 13.75
N GLY A 265 20.42 10.38 13.99
CA GLY A 265 19.96 9.08 13.48
C GLY A 265 19.62 9.15 11.99
N HIS A 266 19.17 8.04 11.40
CA HIS A 266 18.72 7.98 10.00
C HIS A 266 19.68 8.56 8.95
N MET A 267 20.98 8.49 9.25
CA MET A 267 22.06 9.11 8.48
C MET A 267 22.91 8.10 7.72
N GLN A 268 22.53 6.82 7.66
CA GLN A 268 23.37 5.78 7.04
C GLN A 268 23.67 6.05 5.55
N ALA A 269 22.75 6.62 4.78
CA ALA A 269 23.04 7.03 3.40
C ALA A 269 24.12 8.12 3.32
N ALA A 270 24.12 9.06 4.28
CA ALA A 270 25.16 10.08 4.40
C ALA A 270 26.49 9.48 4.87
N MET A 271 26.47 8.51 5.80
CA MET A 271 27.68 7.82 6.29
C MET A 271 28.29 6.92 5.20
N ALA A 272 27.48 6.30 4.34
CA ALA A 272 27.98 5.60 3.15
C ALA A 272 28.66 6.55 2.16
N ALA A 273 28.12 7.76 2.02
CA ALA A 273 28.68 8.81 1.16
C ALA A 273 29.93 9.48 1.76
N TYR A 274 30.00 9.68 3.07
CA TYR A 274 31.13 10.30 3.78
C TYR A 274 31.40 9.59 5.12
N PRO A 275 32.06 8.41 5.08
CA PRO A 275 32.34 7.61 6.27
C PRO A 275 33.11 8.36 7.36
N GLU A 276 33.93 9.34 6.98
CA GLU A 276 34.75 10.15 7.90
C GLU A 276 33.95 10.92 8.97
N PHE A 277 32.63 11.08 8.79
CA PHE A 277 31.74 11.75 9.74
C PHE A 277 30.99 10.79 10.67
N SER A 278 31.16 9.47 10.51
CA SER A 278 30.54 8.47 11.38
C SER A 278 31.32 8.27 12.69
N CYS A 279 30.73 7.52 13.63
CA CYS A 279 31.44 7.12 14.85
C CYS A 279 32.52 6.05 14.61
N THR A 280 32.49 5.40 13.45
CA THR A 280 33.34 4.25 13.07
C THR A 280 33.84 4.39 11.63
N PRO A 281 34.63 5.42 11.30
CA PRO A 281 34.93 5.80 9.91
C PRO A 281 35.70 4.74 9.09
N SER A 282 36.32 3.76 9.75
CA SER A 282 37.00 2.63 9.11
C SER A 282 36.09 1.41 8.85
N ALA A 283 34.84 1.44 9.32
CA ALA A 283 33.87 0.38 9.05
C ALA A 283 33.37 0.46 7.60
N LEU A 284 32.82 -0.63 7.10
CA LEU A 284 32.11 -0.61 5.82
C LEU A 284 30.75 0.07 6.03
N HIS A 285 30.52 1.16 5.30
CA HIS A 285 29.25 1.89 5.27
C HIS A 285 28.62 1.73 3.89
N GLU A 286 27.37 1.28 3.86
CA GLU A 286 26.58 1.13 2.63
C GLU A 286 25.20 1.74 2.84
N VAL A 287 24.62 2.32 1.78
CA VAL A 287 23.23 2.81 1.82
C VAL A 287 22.33 1.64 2.18
N TRP A 288 21.47 1.83 3.19
CA TRP A 288 20.79 0.72 3.82
C TRP A 288 19.74 0.10 2.88
N THR A 289 19.65 -1.22 2.92
CA THR A 289 18.70 -2.00 2.09
C THR A 289 17.49 -2.47 2.89
N ASP A 290 17.57 -2.40 4.22
CA ASP A 290 16.55 -2.87 5.15
C ASP A 290 15.74 -1.69 5.68
N TYR A 291 14.66 -1.98 6.39
CA TYR A 291 13.90 -1.00 7.15
C TYR A 291 14.05 -1.20 8.66
N GLY A 292 13.67 -0.19 9.44
CA GLY A 292 13.78 -0.17 10.89
C GLY A 292 14.77 0.90 11.34
N ILE A 293 15.46 0.63 12.44
CA ILE A 293 16.36 1.59 13.10
C ILE A 293 17.82 1.25 12.79
N SER A 294 18.53 2.15 12.10
CA SER A 294 19.97 2.01 11.87
C SER A 294 20.78 2.40 13.10
N TYR A 295 21.93 1.72 13.27
CA TYR A 295 22.92 2.04 14.30
C TYR A 295 24.07 2.91 13.77
N ASP A 296 24.05 3.23 12.47
CA ASP A 296 25.07 4.04 11.81
C ASP A 296 24.73 5.52 11.89
N VAL A 297 25.08 6.11 13.04
CA VAL A 297 24.70 7.48 13.41
C VAL A 297 25.86 8.46 13.26
N LEU A 298 25.53 9.73 13.04
CA LEU A 298 26.50 10.82 12.95
C LEU A 298 27.33 10.95 14.24
N ASN A 299 28.63 11.19 14.10
CA ASN A 299 29.48 11.54 15.23
C ASN A 299 29.32 13.01 15.61
N VAL A 300 28.37 13.29 16.50
CA VAL A 300 28.06 14.65 16.97
C VAL A 300 29.17 15.30 17.81
N ALA A 301 30.20 14.54 18.21
CA ALA A 301 31.37 15.07 18.93
C ALA A 301 32.55 15.41 18.01
N ASN A 302 32.50 15.03 16.73
CA ASN A 302 33.51 15.38 15.74
C ASN A 302 33.25 16.78 15.17
N PRO A 303 34.13 17.78 15.39
CA PRO A 303 33.93 19.13 14.86
C PRO A 303 33.78 19.19 13.34
N ALA A 304 34.45 18.29 12.60
CA ALA A 304 34.31 18.24 11.13
C ALA A 304 32.94 17.71 10.70
N ALA A 305 32.37 16.76 11.44
CA ALA A 305 31.02 16.25 11.19
C ALA A 305 29.95 17.31 11.52
N VAL A 306 30.14 18.09 12.60
CA VAL A 306 29.27 19.23 12.90
C VAL A 306 29.37 20.31 11.83
N GLN A 307 30.58 20.59 11.31
CA GLN A 307 30.75 21.54 10.21
C GLN A 307 30.10 21.04 8.91
N PHE A 308 30.19 19.74 8.62
CA PHE A 308 29.50 19.11 7.50
C PHE A 308 27.98 19.34 7.55
N VAL A 309 27.36 19.20 8.73
CA VAL A 309 25.93 19.53 8.91
C VAL A 309 25.65 21.01 8.69
N LYS A 310 26.47 21.91 9.26
CA LYS A 310 26.31 23.36 9.07
C LYS A 310 26.38 23.77 7.61
N ASP A 311 27.28 23.15 6.86
CA ASP A 311 27.44 23.36 5.43
C ASP A 311 26.23 22.85 4.61
N ILE A 312 25.64 21.71 4.98
CA ILE A 312 24.37 21.23 4.40
C ILE A 312 23.24 22.22 4.68
N LEU A 313 23.14 22.70 5.91
CA LEU A 313 22.10 23.66 6.31
C LEU A 313 22.25 25.00 5.59
N ASP A 314 23.48 25.45 5.27
CA ASP A 314 23.70 26.65 4.46
C ASP A 314 23.08 26.53 3.06
N GLU A 315 23.23 25.38 2.38
CA GLU A 315 22.58 25.15 1.09
C GLU A 315 21.06 24.97 1.25
N LEU A 316 20.62 24.27 2.30
CA LEU A 316 19.19 24.04 2.57
C LEU A 316 18.44 25.36 2.80
N THR A 317 19.00 26.25 3.61
CA THR A 317 18.39 27.55 3.92
C THR A 317 18.29 28.44 2.67
N ALA A 318 19.20 28.32 1.71
CA ALA A 318 19.11 29.04 0.44
C ALA A 318 17.98 28.52 -0.47
N LEU A 319 17.66 27.22 -0.40
CA LEU A 319 16.62 26.59 -1.23
C LEU A 319 15.22 26.74 -0.64
N PHE A 320 15.11 26.71 0.70
CA PHE A 320 13.85 26.75 1.42
C PHE A 320 13.77 28.05 2.22
N PRO A 321 13.10 29.10 1.71
CA PRO A 321 13.09 30.43 2.33
C PRO A 321 12.12 30.57 3.52
N PHE A 322 11.48 29.48 3.94
CA PHE A 322 10.45 29.46 4.99
C PHE A 322 11.04 29.37 6.41
N GLU A 323 10.19 29.59 7.42
CA GLU A 323 10.58 29.72 8.83
C GLU A 323 11.18 28.45 9.42
N TYR A 324 10.72 27.26 9.01
CA TYR A 324 11.01 25.99 9.67
C TYR A 324 11.99 25.11 8.89
N ILE A 325 12.86 24.43 9.62
CA ILE A 325 13.66 23.30 9.16
C ILE A 325 13.47 22.15 10.15
N HIS A 326 13.18 20.95 9.65
CA HIS A 326 13.11 19.75 10.46
C HIS A 326 14.49 19.07 10.49
N ILE A 327 14.95 18.71 11.69
CA ILE A 327 16.25 18.03 11.88
C ILE A 327 16.08 16.59 12.36
N GLY A 328 14.86 16.06 12.33
CA GLY A 328 14.53 14.69 12.72
C GLY A 328 14.75 14.44 14.21
N GLY A 329 15.63 13.47 14.51
CA GLY A 329 16.06 13.16 15.87
C GLY A 329 15.31 12.02 16.54
N ASP A 330 14.39 11.38 15.82
CA ASP A 330 13.76 10.12 16.15
C ASP A 330 14.75 8.96 16.09
N GLU A 331 14.37 7.88 16.79
CA GLU A 331 14.97 6.53 16.74
C GLU A 331 16.51 6.40 16.84
N CYS A 332 17.26 7.45 17.15
CA CYS A 332 18.72 7.45 17.12
C CYS A 332 19.34 6.58 18.23
N PRO A 333 20.00 5.43 17.95
CA PRO A 333 20.63 4.62 18.99
C PRO A 333 21.89 5.28 19.55
N THR A 334 22.14 5.13 20.86
CA THR A 334 23.30 5.76 21.51
C THR A 334 24.55 4.87 21.53
N ASN A 335 24.44 3.61 21.07
CA ASN A 335 25.50 2.61 21.15
C ASN A 335 26.80 3.06 20.45
N ALA A 336 26.69 3.72 19.29
CA ALA A 336 27.85 4.21 18.56
C ALA A 336 28.61 5.27 19.37
N TRP A 337 27.90 6.19 20.03
CA TRP A 337 28.50 7.21 20.89
C TRP A 337 29.12 6.62 22.15
N GLN A 338 28.48 5.61 22.75
CA GLN A 338 29.00 4.90 23.92
C GLN A 338 30.35 4.24 23.67
N ASN A 339 30.62 3.85 22.42
CA ASN A 339 31.86 3.19 22.02
C ASN A 339 32.84 4.13 21.30
N ASN A 340 32.56 5.44 21.25
CA ASN A 340 33.42 6.43 20.58
C ASN A 340 34.11 7.34 21.61
N ALA A 341 35.44 7.43 21.53
CA ALA A 341 36.25 8.19 22.49
C ALA A 341 35.98 9.70 22.48
N GLN A 342 35.67 10.30 21.32
CA GLN A 342 35.33 11.72 21.23
C GLN A 342 33.99 12.00 21.90
N CYS A 343 32.98 11.14 21.66
CA CYS A 343 31.68 11.24 22.32
C CYS A 343 31.77 11.08 23.84
N GLN A 344 32.56 10.12 24.32
CA GLN A 344 32.83 9.94 25.76
C GLN A 344 33.47 11.18 26.38
N ALA A 345 34.44 11.79 25.70
CA ALA A 345 35.12 12.99 26.17
C ALA A 345 34.16 14.20 26.21
N LEU A 346 33.36 14.41 25.16
CA LEU A 346 32.37 15.48 25.11
C LEU A 346 31.32 15.30 26.21
N LEU A 347 30.77 14.09 26.38
CA LEU A 347 29.78 13.80 27.42
C LEU A 347 30.31 14.14 28.82
N LYS A 348 31.57 13.76 29.11
CA LYS A 348 32.24 14.12 30.36
C LYS A 348 32.39 15.64 30.53
N SER A 349 32.72 16.36 29.46
CA SER A 349 32.85 17.83 29.50
C SER A 349 31.51 18.54 29.76
N LEU A 350 30.40 17.94 29.33
CA LEU A 350 29.05 18.40 29.65
C LEU A 350 28.62 18.07 31.09
N GLY A 351 29.41 17.29 31.83
CA GLY A 351 29.08 16.86 33.19
C GLY A 351 27.93 15.86 33.25
N SER A 352 27.65 15.14 32.16
CA SER A 352 26.53 14.20 32.07
C SER A 352 26.97 12.74 32.04
N THR A 353 26.07 11.83 32.42
CA THR A 353 26.17 10.38 32.22
C THR A 353 25.13 9.85 31.23
N ASN A 354 24.21 10.71 30.77
CA ASN A 354 23.15 10.39 29.82
C ASN A 354 23.61 10.70 28.40
N TYR A 355 23.83 9.68 27.57
CA TYR A 355 24.27 9.88 26.18
C TYR A 355 23.27 10.64 25.31
N ARG A 356 21.98 10.75 25.68
CA ARG A 356 21.01 11.61 24.99
C ARG A 356 21.35 13.11 25.12
N ASP A 357 22.16 13.48 26.11
CA ASP A 357 22.59 14.87 26.25
C ASP A 357 23.57 15.29 25.13
N LEU A 358 24.24 14.34 24.46
CA LEU A 358 25.02 14.63 23.25
C LEU A 358 24.13 15.10 22.11
N GLN A 359 23.00 14.42 21.89
CA GLN A 359 22.00 14.80 20.89
C GLN A 359 21.39 16.17 21.23
N THR A 360 21.05 16.39 22.50
CA THR A 360 20.52 17.68 22.98
C THR A 360 21.51 18.82 22.78
N HIS A 361 22.79 18.57 23.10
CA HIS A 361 23.86 19.53 22.90
C HIS A 361 24.05 19.87 21.42
N PHE A 362 24.04 18.86 20.55
CA PHE A 362 24.10 19.03 19.10
C PHE A 362 22.92 19.87 18.58
N PHE A 363 21.69 19.60 19.04
CA PHE A 363 20.51 20.35 18.62
C PHE A 363 20.57 21.82 19.03
N LYS A 364 21.02 22.13 20.25
CA LYS A 364 21.26 23.51 20.70
C LYS A 364 22.35 24.21 19.87
N GLN A 365 23.38 23.48 19.43
CA GLN A 365 24.39 24.05 18.52
C GLN A 365 23.80 24.39 17.15
N ILE A 366 22.96 23.51 16.59
CA ILE A 366 22.29 23.75 15.29
C ILE A 366 21.29 24.90 15.40
N GLU A 367 20.49 24.94 16.46
CA GLU A 367 19.59 26.06 16.76
C GLU A 367 20.36 27.39 16.84
N THR A 368 21.43 27.43 17.62
CA THR A 368 22.27 28.64 17.77
C THR A 368 22.85 29.05 16.42
N TYR A 369 23.38 28.10 15.65
CA TYR A 369 23.93 28.35 14.32
C TYR A 369 22.90 28.94 13.36
N LEU A 370 21.69 28.38 13.31
CA LEU A 370 20.61 28.88 12.46
C LEU A 370 20.06 30.24 12.94
N ALA A 371 20.09 30.51 14.24
CA ALA A 371 19.67 31.79 14.81
C ALA A 371 20.67 32.92 14.55
N GLU A 372 21.97 32.62 14.48
CA GLU A 372 23.05 33.57 14.17
C GLU A 372 23.12 33.94 12.67
N LYS A 373 22.56 33.10 11.79
CA LYS A 373 22.52 33.39 10.35
C LYS A 373 21.50 34.50 10.06
N GLU A 374 22.01 35.68 9.67
CA GLU A 374 21.24 36.88 9.35
C GLU A 374 20.36 36.71 8.09
N ILE A 375 19.10 36.28 8.28
CA ILE A 375 18.00 36.65 7.39
C ILE A 375 17.17 37.72 8.12
N PRO A 376 17.18 39.01 7.67
CA PRO A 376 16.68 40.15 8.44
C PRO A 376 15.20 40.17 8.86
N ALA A 377 14.40 39.14 8.57
CA ALA A 377 12.99 39.09 8.96
C ALA A 377 12.51 37.79 9.62
N HIS A 378 13.26 36.68 9.58
CA HIS A 378 12.82 35.42 10.18
C HIS A 378 14.00 34.68 10.82
N ARG A 379 14.06 34.67 12.15
CA ARG A 379 14.88 33.70 12.90
C ARG A 379 14.31 32.32 12.61
N ARG A 380 15.09 31.43 12.00
CA ARG A 380 14.62 30.08 11.65
C ARG A 380 14.33 29.27 12.91
N ARG A 381 13.26 28.49 12.86
CA ARG A 381 12.87 27.58 13.95
C ARG A 381 13.17 26.15 13.57
N VAL A 382 13.71 25.42 14.54
CA VAL A 382 14.03 24.00 14.39
C VAL A 382 12.82 23.17 14.79
N ILE A 383 12.55 22.11 14.04
CA ILE A 383 11.58 21.09 14.41
C ILE A 383 12.30 19.77 14.65
N ALA A 384 11.87 19.02 15.66
CA ALA A 384 12.35 17.68 15.93
C ALA A 384 11.23 16.74 16.40
N TRP A 385 11.43 15.44 16.23
CA TRP A 385 10.53 14.42 16.77
C TRP A 385 10.63 14.31 18.29
N ASN A 386 9.58 13.81 18.94
CA ASN A 386 9.39 13.94 20.38
C ASN A 386 10.29 13.08 21.27
N GLU A 387 11.06 12.13 20.74
CA GLU A 387 12.08 11.40 21.52
C GLU A 387 13.16 12.31 22.09
N THR A 388 13.36 13.47 21.46
CA THR A 388 14.31 14.50 21.87
C THR A 388 14.00 15.11 23.23
N LEU A 389 12.75 14.98 23.70
CA LEU A 389 12.34 15.31 25.07
C LEU A 389 13.01 14.43 26.14
N GLY A 390 13.69 13.36 25.74
CA GLY A 390 14.54 12.55 26.63
C GLY A 390 15.78 13.29 27.15
N GLY A 391 16.12 14.45 26.58
CA GLY A 391 17.11 15.39 27.11
C GLY A 391 16.49 16.75 27.51
N ASP A 392 17.33 17.69 27.96
CA ASP A 392 16.86 19.00 28.42
C ASP A 392 16.85 20.07 27.32
N LEU A 393 15.70 20.24 26.67
CA LEU A 393 15.42 21.30 25.69
C LEU A 393 14.86 22.59 26.30
N THR A 394 14.88 22.75 27.63
CA THR A 394 14.36 23.96 28.29
C THR A 394 15.08 25.22 27.77
N GLY A 395 14.29 26.22 27.37
CA GLY A 395 14.81 27.49 26.84
C GLY A 395 15.17 27.49 25.35
N SER A 396 15.03 26.36 24.66
CA SER A 396 15.13 26.29 23.19
C SER A 396 13.85 26.79 22.50
N ASN A 397 13.97 27.17 21.23
CA ASN A 397 12.87 27.54 20.34
C ASN A 397 12.32 26.36 19.52
N VAL A 398 12.79 25.14 19.82
CA VAL A 398 12.47 23.91 19.09
C VAL A 398 10.96 23.63 19.17
N THR A 399 10.37 23.34 18.01
CA THR A 399 9.01 22.81 17.90
C THR A 399 9.06 21.29 17.90
N ILE A 400 8.14 20.64 18.62
CA ILE A 400 8.09 19.18 18.76
C ILE A 400 6.99 18.60 17.88
N MET A 401 7.34 17.64 17.02
CA MET A 401 6.36 16.75 16.38
C MET A 401 6.11 15.52 17.26
N SER A 402 4.88 15.39 17.75
CA SER A 402 4.50 14.39 18.75
C SER A 402 3.80 13.19 18.11
N TRP A 403 4.54 12.11 17.87
CA TRP A 403 4.07 10.91 17.18
C TRP A 403 3.93 9.68 18.09
N ILE A 404 4.96 9.36 18.86
CA ILE A 404 4.99 8.20 19.78
C ILE A 404 4.59 8.62 21.19
N ASN A 405 3.72 7.83 21.84
CA ASN A 405 3.14 8.19 23.15
C ASN A 405 2.61 9.63 23.17
N TRP A 406 1.96 10.03 22.07
CA TRP A 406 1.67 11.42 21.74
C TRP A 406 0.93 12.16 22.87
N TYR A 407 0.03 11.46 23.57
CA TYR A 407 -0.81 12.05 24.61
C TYR A 407 0.03 12.63 25.76
N ASN A 408 0.99 11.84 26.25
CA ASN A 408 1.84 12.25 27.36
C ASN A 408 2.98 13.17 26.89
N GLN A 409 3.55 12.89 25.72
CA GLN A 409 4.70 13.64 25.19
C GLN A 409 4.32 15.06 24.75
N SER A 410 3.14 15.25 24.16
CA SER A 410 2.64 16.59 23.84
C SER A 410 2.40 17.45 25.09
N LYS A 411 1.87 16.87 26.17
CA LYS A 411 1.72 17.57 27.45
C LYS A 411 3.07 17.94 28.06
N LEU A 412 4.04 17.02 28.03
CA LEU A 412 5.41 17.29 28.52
C LEU A 412 6.08 18.43 27.74
N ALA A 413 5.96 18.44 26.41
CA ALA A 413 6.46 19.52 25.58
C ALA A 413 5.78 20.86 25.92
N ALA A 414 4.46 20.87 26.06
CA ALA A 414 3.70 22.06 26.45
C ALA A 414 4.07 22.57 27.86
N ASP A 415 4.33 21.68 28.82
CA ASP A 415 4.82 22.04 30.17
C ASP A 415 6.21 22.69 30.11
N LYS A 416 7.04 22.22 29.18
CA LYS A 416 8.34 22.84 28.85
C LYS A 416 8.22 24.10 27.99
N LYS A 417 7.00 24.54 27.67
CA LYS A 417 6.70 25.71 26.82
C LYS A 417 7.24 25.59 25.39
N LEU A 418 7.37 24.36 24.89
CA LEU A 418 7.73 24.07 23.52
C LEU A 418 6.45 23.97 22.69
N ASP A 419 6.49 24.52 21.48
CA ASP A 419 5.38 24.37 20.54
C ASP A 419 5.24 22.91 20.09
N VAL A 420 4.01 22.44 19.89
CA VAL A 420 3.71 21.04 19.57
C VAL A 420 2.84 20.94 18.33
N ILE A 421 3.27 20.09 17.39
CA ILE A 421 2.47 19.62 16.25
C ILE A 421 2.06 18.18 16.51
N MET A 422 0.77 17.88 16.33
CA MET A 422 0.20 16.57 16.61
C MET A 422 0.26 15.68 15.37
N THR A 423 1.06 14.61 15.45
CA THR A 423 1.33 13.67 14.36
C THR A 423 1.29 12.21 14.84
N PRO A 424 0.28 11.79 15.62
CA PRO A 424 0.28 10.49 16.26
C PRO A 424 0.38 9.35 15.25
N GLN A 425 1.15 8.31 15.58
CA GLN A 425 1.25 7.11 14.73
C GLN A 425 -0.14 6.59 14.34
N ILE A 426 -1.02 6.45 15.33
CA ILE A 426 -2.41 6.07 15.11
C ILE A 426 -3.31 7.22 15.60
N PRO A 427 -4.21 7.78 14.76
CA PRO A 427 -4.58 7.31 13.41
C PRO A 427 -3.91 8.09 12.25
N TYR A 428 -2.93 8.98 12.49
CA TYR A 428 -2.45 9.93 11.46
C TYR A 428 -1.30 9.44 10.58
N TYR A 429 -0.86 8.19 10.73
CA TYR A 429 -0.03 7.51 9.73
C TYR A 429 -0.93 6.96 8.63
N ILE A 430 -1.24 7.81 7.66
CA ILE A 430 -2.18 7.51 6.57
C ILE A 430 -1.51 6.79 5.39
N ASN A 431 -0.29 6.29 5.57
CA ASN A 431 0.32 5.25 4.73
C ASN A 431 -0.15 3.83 5.09
N ARG A 432 -0.88 3.68 6.20
CA ARG A 432 -1.39 2.39 6.68
C ARG A 432 -2.71 2.01 6.00
N LYS A 433 -3.06 0.73 5.98
CA LYS A 433 -4.32 0.22 5.43
C LYS A 433 -5.53 0.98 5.96
N GLN A 434 -6.46 1.33 5.07
CA GLN A 434 -7.73 1.98 5.39
C GLN A 434 -8.84 1.00 5.75
N TRP A 435 -8.67 -0.25 5.33
CA TRP A 435 -9.65 -1.31 5.45
C TRP A 435 -8.96 -2.67 5.60
N SER A 436 -9.63 -3.63 6.23
CA SER A 436 -9.07 -4.96 6.53
C SER A 436 -9.37 -6.01 5.45
N GLY A 437 -10.18 -5.68 4.45
CA GLY A 437 -10.64 -6.63 3.46
C GLY A 437 -9.62 -6.94 2.35
N PRO A 438 -9.86 -8.01 1.58
CA PRO A 438 -8.89 -8.57 0.63
C PRO A 438 -8.61 -7.66 -0.59
N GLY A 439 -9.46 -6.67 -0.85
CA GLY A 439 -9.27 -5.69 -1.92
C GLY A 439 -8.42 -4.48 -1.52
N GLU A 440 -8.04 -4.35 -0.24
CA GLU A 440 -7.20 -3.25 0.21
C GLU A 440 -5.76 -3.43 -0.33
N PRO A 441 -5.16 -2.39 -0.95
CA PRO A 441 -3.76 -2.43 -1.37
C PRO A 441 -2.84 -2.82 -0.22
N PHE A 442 -1.82 -3.60 -0.54
CA PHE A 442 -0.83 -3.99 0.44
C PHE A 442 -0.10 -2.75 0.99
N SER A 443 -0.15 -2.56 2.30
CA SER A 443 0.52 -1.49 3.06
C SER A 443 0.59 -1.89 4.54
N GLN A 444 1.23 -1.06 5.37
CA GLN A 444 1.39 -1.32 6.79
C GLN A 444 0.04 -1.33 7.54
N GLY A 445 -0.07 -2.07 8.64
CA GLY A 445 -1.26 -2.07 9.50
C GLY A 445 -2.32 -3.09 9.08
N ASN A 446 -3.41 -3.14 9.86
CA ASN A 446 -4.47 -4.14 9.76
C ASN A 446 -5.82 -3.56 9.28
N GLY A 447 -5.85 -2.30 8.87
CA GLY A 447 -7.08 -1.62 8.43
C GLY A 447 -7.80 -0.86 9.55
N SER A 448 -7.11 -0.53 10.65
CA SER A 448 -7.70 0.22 11.78
C SER A 448 -7.80 1.73 11.54
N GLU A 449 -6.94 2.28 10.67
CA GLU A 449 -6.86 3.69 10.33
C GLU A 449 -7.89 4.06 9.25
N THR A 450 -9.15 3.71 9.51
CA THR A 450 -10.29 4.00 8.65
C THR A 450 -10.50 5.51 8.51
N LEU A 451 -11.26 5.94 7.50
CA LEU A 451 -11.64 7.35 7.35
C LEU A 451 -12.33 7.90 8.61
N GLU A 452 -13.17 7.09 9.25
CA GLU A 452 -13.85 7.44 10.49
C GLU A 452 -12.88 7.62 11.66
N ALA A 453 -11.92 6.70 11.83
CA ALA A 453 -10.91 6.79 12.88
C ALA A 453 -10.03 8.04 12.74
N VAL A 454 -9.59 8.35 11.51
CA VAL A 454 -8.84 9.58 11.22
C VAL A 454 -9.69 10.82 11.49
N TYR A 455 -10.97 10.81 11.08
CA TYR A 455 -11.88 11.92 11.32
C TYR A 455 -12.18 12.13 12.81
N ALA A 456 -12.29 11.06 13.60
CA ALA A 456 -12.66 11.13 15.01
C ALA A 456 -11.56 11.72 15.92
N PHE A 457 -10.31 11.80 15.44
CA PHE A 457 -9.19 12.26 16.25
C PHE A 457 -9.39 13.71 16.79
N GLU A 458 -9.08 13.90 18.07
CA GLU A 458 -9.01 15.20 18.74
C GLU A 458 -7.57 15.47 19.18
N PRO A 459 -6.88 16.44 18.55
CA PRO A 459 -5.44 16.65 18.74
C PRO A 459 -5.06 17.27 20.09
N VAL A 460 -5.97 17.98 20.76
CA VAL A 460 -5.67 18.57 22.07
C VAL A 460 -6.11 17.60 23.17
N PRO A 461 -5.19 17.14 24.05
CA PRO A 461 -5.55 16.29 25.19
C PRO A 461 -6.71 16.90 25.98
N THR A 462 -7.71 16.07 26.30
CA THR A 462 -8.94 16.53 26.95
C THR A 462 -8.67 17.16 28.32
N ASP A 463 -7.61 16.70 29.00
CA ASP A 463 -7.12 17.21 30.28
C ASP A 463 -5.99 18.24 30.16
N ALA A 464 -5.74 18.81 28.96
CA ALA A 464 -4.79 19.90 28.78
C ALA A 464 -5.27 21.17 29.50
N THR A 465 -4.39 21.73 30.35
CA THR A 465 -4.66 22.94 31.14
C THR A 465 -4.77 24.18 30.25
N ALA A 466 -5.39 25.25 30.77
CA ALA A 466 -5.46 26.53 30.07
C ALA A 466 -4.07 27.09 29.70
N ALA A 467 -3.05 26.82 30.51
CA ALA A 467 -1.68 27.25 30.27
C ALA A 467 -0.96 26.44 29.17
N GLN A 468 -1.33 25.17 28.99
CA GLN A 468 -0.75 24.29 27.97
C GLN A 468 -1.34 24.51 26.58
N ARG A 469 -2.64 24.85 26.48
CA ARG A 469 -3.38 24.97 25.22
C ARG A 469 -2.72 25.86 24.14
N PRO A 470 -2.10 27.02 24.46
CA PRO A 470 -1.44 27.86 23.46
C PRO A 470 -0.27 27.19 22.72
N TYR A 471 0.33 26.12 23.25
CA TYR A 471 1.47 25.44 22.65
C TYR A 471 1.07 24.42 21.58
N TYR A 472 -0.19 24.01 21.49
CA TYR A 472 -0.67 23.10 20.44
C TYR A 472 -0.92 23.90 19.15
N LYS A 473 0.00 23.84 18.19
CA LYS A 473 -0.04 24.68 16.98
C LYS A 473 -0.79 24.07 15.82
N GLY A 474 -1.00 22.76 15.84
CA GLY A 474 -1.87 22.10 14.87
C GLY A 474 -1.60 20.62 14.65
N VAL A 475 -1.92 20.16 13.45
CA VAL A 475 -1.99 18.73 13.11
C VAL A 475 -1.24 18.43 11.82
N GLN A 476 -0.73 17.22 11.70
CA GLN A 476 -0.17 16.73 10.46
C GLN A 476 -0.36 15.22 10.31
N ALA A 477 -0.69 14.79 9.09
CA ALA A 477 -0.62 13.40 8.70
C ALA A 477 0.78 13.07 8.19
N ASN A 478 1.29 11.88 8.55
CA ASN A 478 2.57 11.39 8.06
C ASN A 478 2.36 10.23 7.09
N PHE A 479 3.15 10.21 6.01
CA PHE A 479 3.13 9.17 4.99
C PHE A 479 4.53 8.59 4.80
N TRP A 480 4.82 7.51 5.52
CA TRP A 480 6.05 6.72 5.38
C TRP A 480 5.95 5.74 4.22
N THR A 481 7.05 5.53 3.51
CA THR A 481 7.01 4.89 2.18
C THR A 481 7.73 3.56 2.09
N GLU A 482 8.05 2.87 3.20
CA GLU A 482 8.67 1.53 3.18
C GLU A 482 7.87 0.52 2.35
N HIS A 483 6.54 0.65 2.36
CA HIS A 483 5.59 -0.26 1.71
C HIS A 483 4.95 0.32 0.45
N VAL A 484 5.18 1.60 0.14
CA VAL A 484 4.44 2.34 -0.89
C VAL A 484 5.41 3.04 -1.81
N TYR A 485 5.50 2.56 -3.06
CA TYR A 485 6.39 3.12 -4.08
C TYR A 485 5.68 3.42 -5.41
N GLN A 486 4.38 3.12 -5.52
CA GLN A 486 3.55 3.48 -6.67
C GLN A 486 2.72 4.73 -6.37
N ASN A 487 2.63 5.64 -7.33
CA ASN A 487 1.86 6.87 -7.24
C ASN A 487 0.38 6.60 -6.92
N GLU A 488 -0.19 5.56 -7.55
CA GLU A 488 -1.60 5.20 -7.39
C GLU A 488 -1.91 4.70 -5.97
N VAL A 489 -0.99 3.98 -5.34
CA VAL A 489 -1.14 3.47 -3.98
C VAL A 489 -0.96 4.60 -2.96
N LEU A 490 -0.01 5.51 -3.20
CA LEU A 490 0.14 6.75 -2.42
C LEU A 490 -1.16 7.55 -2.41
N GLU A 491 -1.71 7.85 -3.59
CA GLU A 491 -2.96 8.60 -3.73
C GLU A 491 -4.14 7.85 -3.07
N TYR A 492 -4.26 6.54 -3.32
CA TYR A 492 -5.31 5.71 -2.75
C TYR A 492 -5.33 5.75 -1.22
N LEU A 493 -4.16 5.60 -0.58
CA LEU A 493 -4.04 5.59 0.88
C LEU A 493 -4.21 7.00 1.47
N MET A 494 -3.76 8.03 0.76
CA MET A 494 -3.86 9.41 1.20
C MET A 494 -5.31 9.92 1.15
N LEU A 495 -6.06 9.63 0.08
CA LEU A 495 -7.43 10.11 -0.11
C LEU A 495 -8.45 9.03 0.22
N PRO A 496 -9.52 9.33 0.98
CA PRO A 496 -9.95 10.65 1.46
C PRO A 496 -9.44 11.04 2.86
N ARG A 497 -8.55 10.27 3.49
CA ARG A 497 -8.10 10.55 4.88
C ARG A 497 -7.43 11.91 5.04
N LEU A 498 -6.72 12.41 4.03
CA LEU A 498 -6.16 13.76 4.02
C LEU A 498 -7.22 14.85 4.23
N ALA A 499 -8.42 14.67 3.67
CA ALA A 499 -9.54 15.60 3.83
C ALA A 499 -10.07 15.60 5.28
N ALA A 500 -10.05 14.45 5.97
CA ALA A 500 -10.41 14.34 7.38
C ALA A 500 -9.37 14.98 8.32
N VAL A 501 -8.08 14.86 8.00
CA VAL A 501 -6.99 15.56 8.71
C VAL A 501 -7.15 17.07 8.53
N ALA A 502 -7.39 17.52 7.30
CA ALA A 502 -7.62 18.93 7.00
C ALA A 502 -8.84 19.50 7.76
N GLU A 503 -9.95 18.76 7.83
CA GLU A 503 -11.12 19.18 8.61
C GLU A 503 -10.82 19.26 10.12
N THR A 504 -9.98 18.38 10.65
CA THR A 504 -9.52 18.47 12.05
C THR A 504 -8.63 19.69 12.29
N GLY A 505 -7.80 20.06 11.31
CA GLY A 505 -6.95 21.24 11.33
C GLY A 505 -7.70 22.57 11.18
N TRP A 506 -8.89 22.54 10.58
CA TRP A 506 -9.64 23.73 10.18
C TRP A 506 -10.91 23.96 11.00
N THR A 507 -11.77 22.95 11.13
CA THR A 507 -13.09 23.09 11.78
C THR A 507 -12.94 23.04 13.31
N PRO A 508 -13.66 23.90 14.06
CA PRO A 508 -13.69 23.80 15.53
C PRO A 508 -14.15 22.42 16.00
N ALA A 509 -13.61 21.94 17.11
CA ALA A 509 -13.88 20.59 17.63
C ALA A 509 -15.39 20.28 17.75
N GLY A 510 -16.18 21.23 18.28
CA GLY A 510 -17.64 21.07 18.43
C GLY A 510 -18.44 21.09 17.11
N GLY A 511 -17.81 21.43 15.98
CA GLY A 511 -18.44 21.46 14.66
C GLY A 511 -18.30 20.18 13.84
N LYS A 512 -17.47 19.23 14.31
CA LYS A 512 -17.19 17.95 13.64
C LYS A 512 -18.33 16.96 13.84
N ASN A 513 -18.73 16.28 12.76
CA ASN A 513 -19.73 15.22 12.76
C ASN A 513 -19.46 14.26 11.60
N PHE A 514 -19.19 12.99 11.89
CA PHE A 514 -18.74 12.05 10.86
C PHE A 514 -19.81 11.74 9.80
N SER A 515 -21.08 11.63 10.19
CA SER A 515 -22.18 11.39 9.25
C SER A 515 -22.35 12.57 8.27
N ASP A 516 -22.25 13.80 8.76
CA ASP A 516 -22.23 15.02 7.93
C ASP A 516 -21.01 15.04 7.00
N PHE A 517 -19.81 14.78 7.54
CA PHE A 517 -18.58 14.68 6.75
C PHE A 517 -18.68 13.62 5.65
N LYS A 518 -19.20 12.43 5.96
CA LYS A 518 -19.42 11.35 5.00
C LYS A 518 -20.33 11.79 3.84
N ASN A 519 -21.38 12.55 4.12
CA ASN A 519 -22.24 13.08 3.06
C ASN A 519 -21.54 14.12 2.20
N ARG A 520 -20.75 15.02 2.79
CA ARG A 520 -19.98 16.03 2.05
C ARG A 520 -18.89 15.39 1.19
N ILE A 521 -18.11 14.46 1.73
CA ILE A 521 -16.97 13.84 1.01
C ILE A 521 -17.42 12.96 -0.16
N ARG A 522 -18.64 12.42 -0.13
CA ARG A 522 -19.23 11.71 -1.29
C ARG A 522 -19.27 12.59 -2.54
N THR A 523 -19.46 13.91 -2.39
CA THR A 523 -19.47 14.85 -3.52
C THR A 523 -18.09 15.02 -4.16
N ASP A 524 -17.00 14.77 -3.42
CA ASP A 524 -15.63 14.85 -3.92
C ASP A 524 -15.27 13.72 -4.89
N THR A 525 -16.08 12.64 -4.97
CA THR A 525 -15.88 11.56 -5.95
C THR A 525 -15.81 12.10 -7.38
N THR A 526 -16.66 13.07 -7.73
CA THR A 526 -16.65 13.71 -9.05
C THR A 526 -15.37 14.51 -9.28
N LEU A 527 -14.92 15.26 -8.26
CA LEU A 527 -13.66 16.00 -8.34
C LEU A 527 -12.48 15.05 -8.56
N TYR A 528 -12.39 13.99 -7.77
CA TYR A 528 -11.31 13.01 -7.84
C TYR A 528 -11.27 12.34 -9.21
N GLN A 529 -12.41 11.98 -9.78
CA GLN A 529 -12.51 11.40 -11.12
C GLN A 529 -12.02 12.39 -12.20
N LEU A 530 -12.44 13.66 -12.15
CA LEU A 530 -12.01 14.69 -13.10
C LEU A 530 -10.51 15.01 -13.00
N LYS A 531 -9.95 14.97 -11.78
CA LYS A 531 -8.52 15.12 -11.50
C LYS A 531 -7.71 13.86 -11.85
N GLY A 532 -8.37 12.70 -11.99
CA GLY A 532 -7.71 11.41 -12.16
C GLY A 532 -6.94 10.98 -10.92
N TRP A 533 -7.40 11.35 -9.73
CA TRP A 533 -6.80 10.93 -8.46
C TRP A 533 -7.32 9.55 -8.06
N LYS A 534 -6.43 8.68 -7.56
CA LYS A 534 -6.83 7.41 -6.93
C LYS A 534 -7.21 7.65 -5.48
N TYR A 535 -8.22 6.94 -4.98
CA TYR A 535 -8.73 7.15 -3.62
C TYR A 535 -9.42 5.90 -3.08
N GLY A 536 -9.35 5.70 -1.76
CA GLY A 536 -10.11 4.70 -1.03
C GLY A 536 -11.60 5.05 -0.98
N ASN A 537 -12.45 4.27 -1.63
CA ASN A 537 -13.86 4.63 -1.83
C ASN A 537 -14.82 4.06 -0.76
N HIS A 538 -14.31 3.36 0.27
CA HIS A 538 -15.12 2.60 1.25
C HIS A 538 -16.25 3.40 1.92
N TYR A 539 -16.06 4.71 2.12
CA TYR A 539 -17.06 5.61 2.72
C TYR A 539 -17.66 6.62 1.73
N MET A 540 -17.15 6.65 0.49
CA MET A 540 -17.48 7.66 -0.53
C MET A 540 -18.46 7.17 -1.59
N VAL A 541 -18.68 5.86 -1.71
CA VAL A 541 -19.70 5.29 -2.59
C VAL A 541 -20.57 4.32 -1.79
N ASP A 542 -21.85 4.23 -2.12
CA ASP A 542 -22.64 3.08 -1.67
C ASP A 542 -22.14 1.88 -2.46
N LEU A 543 -21.47 0.93 -1.80
CA LEU A 543 -21.04 -0.29 -2.45
C LEU A 543 -22.29 -1.03 -2.96
N PRO A 544 -22.36 -1.39 -4.25
CA PRO A 544 -23.52 -2.09 -4.79
C PRO A 544 -23.69 -3.43 -4.06
N LYS A 545 -24.90 -3.73 -3.59
CA LYS A 545 -25.23 -5.05 -3.04
C LYS A 545 -24.95 -6.11 -4.10
N VAL A 546 -24.04 -7.04 -3.84
CA VAL A 546 -23.75 -8.15 -4.75
C VAL A 546 -24.59 -9.35 -4.32
N LEU A 547 -25.63 -9.71 -5.08
CA LEU A 547 -26.42 -10.91 -4.82
C LEU A 547 -25.60 -12.20 -5.09
N PRO A 548 -25.91 -13.33 -4.41
CA PRO A 548 -25.41 -14.65 -4.81
C PRO A 548 -25.79 -14.96 -6.27
N ALA A 549 -25.06 -15.87 -6.93
CA ALA A 549 -25.41 -16.25 -8.30
C ALA A 549 -26.86 -16.79 -8.37
N ILE A 550 -27.64 -16.25 -9.31
CA ILE A 550 -29.05 -16.53 -9.47
C ILE A 550 -29.22 -17.64 -10.50
N SER A 551 -29.86 -18.74 -10.10
CA SER A 551 -30.22 -19.84 -11.00
C SER A 551 -31.36 -19.42 -11.92
N ARG A 552 -31.24 -19.74 -13.21
CA ARG A 552 -32.28 -19.50 -14.23
C ARG A 552 -32.51 -20.80 -15.00
N ASP A 553 -33.76 -21.14 -15.24
CA ASP A 553 -34.17 -22.37 -15.94
C ASP A 553 -33.57 -23.64 -15.31
N CYS A 554 -32.85 -24.45 -16.10
CA CYS A 554 -32.19 -25.70 -15.66
C CYS A 554 -30.72 -25.51 -15.25
N ASP A 555 -30.19 -24.27 -15.27
CA ASP A 555 -28.82 -23.96 -14.86
C ASP A 555 -28.77 -23.56 -13.38
N PHE A 556 -28.64 -24.57 -12.52
CA PHE A 556 -28.66 -24.38 -11.07
C PHE A 556 -27.26 -24.07 -10.52
N HIS A 557 -27.13 -22.92 -9.88
CA HIS A 557 -26.04 -22.60 -8.97
C HIS A 557 -26.38 -23.12 -7.57
N TRP A 558 -25.67 -24.17 -7.13
CA TRP A 558 -25.87 -24.79 -5.82
C TRP A 558 -24.94 -24.20 -4.76
N PHE A 559 -25.50 -23.90 -3.60
CA PHE A 559 -24.83 -23.32 -2.44
C PHE A 559 -25.15 -24.08 -1.15
N ARG A 560 -24.24 -24.03 -0.18
CA ARG A 560 -24.60 -24.20 1.23
C ARG A 560 -24.95 -22.85 1.83
N LEU A 561 -26.04 -22.80 2.60
CA LEU A 561 -26.45 -21.63 3.36
C LEU A 561 -25.91 -21.75 4.79
N VAL A 562 -24.72 -21.19 5.03
CA VAL A 562 -23.97 -21.31 6.28
C VAL A 562 -24.22 -20.08 7.16
N THR A 563 -24.47 -20.25 8.45
CA THR A 563 -24.74 -19.11 9.33
C THR A 563 -23.48 -18.30 9.66
N ALA A 564 -23.66 -16.99 9.83
CA ALA A 564 -22.65 -16.05 10.34
C ALA A 564 -22.48 -16.08 11.87
N ALA A 565 -23.20 -16.94 12.59
CA ALA A 565 -23.11 -17.01 14.04
C ALA A 565 -21.69 -17.38 14.51
N THR A 566 -21.23 -16.75 15.59
CA THR A 566 -19.91 -16.98 16.20
C THR A 566 -19.98 -17.83 17.47
N ASP A 567 -21.15 -18.38 17.79
CA ASP A 567 -21.37 -19.20 18.97
C ASP A 567 -21.40 -20.70 18.63
N VAL A 568 -22.09 -21.52 19.43
CA VAL A 568 -22.26 -22.97 19.20
C VAL A 568 -22.89 -23.34 17.85
N ARG A 569 -23.44 -22.36 17.12
CA ARG A 569 -24.01 -22.52 15.78
C ARG A 569 -23.00 -22.28 14.65
N ALA A 570 -21.80 -21.78 14.96
CA ALA A 570 -20.77 -21.48 13.97
C ALA A 570 -20.51 -22.67 13.03
N GLY A 571 -20.44 -22.39 11.73
CA GLY A 571 -20.18 -23.39 10.68
C GLY A 571 -21.36 -24.32 10.34
N LYS A 572 -22.50 -24.20 11.02
CA LYS A 572 -23.73 -24.96 10.67
C LYS A 572 -24.41 -24.37 9.44
N CYS A 573 -25.14 -25.21 8.71
CA CYS A 573 -25.90 -24.84 7.53
C CYS A 573 -27.37 -25.26 7.61
N ILE A 574 -28.18 -24.75 6.69
CA ILE A 574 -29.58 -25.16 6.51
C ILE A 574 -29.63 -26.54 5.83
N GLU A 575 -30.37 -27.47 6.43
CA GLU A 575 -30.65 -28.81 5.92
C GLU A 575 -32.15 -29.01 5.72
N LEU A 576 -32.54 -29.64 4.60
CA LEU A 576 -33.89 -30.14 4.40
C LEU A 576 -34.02 -31.55 5.02
N LEU A 577 -34.88 -31.71 6.01
CA LEU A 577 -35.04 -33.01 6.67
C LEU A 577 -35.73 -34.04 5.77
N ALA A 578 -35.04 -35.13 5.51
CA ALA A 578 -35.53 -36.27 4.73
C ALA A 578 -35.96 -37.44 5.62
N GLN A 579 -36.69 -38.40 5.04
CA GLN A 579 -37.04 -39.65 5.72
C GLN A 579 -35.78 -40.34 6.25
N GLY A 580 -35.77 -40.70 7.53
CA GLY A 580 -34.63 -41.34 8.18
C GLY A 580 -33.54 -40.38 8.69
N SER A 581 -33.73 -39.05 8.58
CA SER A 581 -32.81 -38.10 9.22
C SER A 581 -32.79 -38.29 10.74
N PRO A 582 -31.60 -38.35 11.37
CA PRO A 582 -31.48 -38.51 12.83
C PRO A 582 -32.03 -37.31 13.61
N LEU A 583 -32.26 -36.17 12.93
CA LEU A 583 -32.86 -34.97 13.52
C LEU A 583 -34.39 -35.08 13.69
N ILE A 584 -35.03 -36.07 13.05
CA ILE A 584 -36.45 -36.39 13.21
C ILE A 584 -36.60 -37.32 14.42
N ASN A 585 -36.60 -36.76 15.63
CA ASN A 585 -36.75 -37.53 16.87
C ASN A 585 -37.50 -36.73 17.96
N ALA A 586 -37.93 -37.41 19.02
CA ALA A 586 -38.79 -36.84 20.07
C ALA A 586 -38.18 -35.65 20.83
N SER A 587 -36.85 -35.51 20.83
CA SER A 587 -36.16 -34.38 21.47
C SER A 587 -36.10 -33.11 20.62
N ASN A 588 -36.53 -33.16 19.36
CA ASN A 588 -36.66 -32.02 18.46
C ASN A 588 -38.14 -31.80 18.13
N THR A 589 -38.85 -31.14 19.04
CA THR A 589 -40.28 -30.82 18.92
C THR A 589 -40.53 -30.02 17.65
N GLY A 590 -41.31 -30.62 16.74
CA GLY A 590 -41.63 -30.01 15.46
C GLY A 590 -40.55 -30.18 14.39
N SER A 591 -39.61 -31.11 14.51
CA SER A 591 -38.90 -31.63 13.33
C SER A 591 -39.80 -32.63 12.58
N ALA A 592 -39.75 -32.62 11.26
CA ALA A 592 -40.56 -33.48 10.39
C ALA A 592 -39.91 -33.59 9.01
N VAL A 593 -40.29 -34.60 8.22
CA VAL A 593 -39.90 -34.68 6.82
C VAL A 593 -40.37 -33.42 6.08
N ASN A 594 -39.55 -32.94 5.14
CA ASN A 594 -39.76 -31.70 4.38
C ASN A 594 -39.79 -30.43 5.24
N ARG A 595 -39.06 -30.41 6.35
CA ARG A 595 -38.88 -29.22 7.19
C ARG A 595 -37.42 -28.79 7.22
N LEU A 596 -37.19 -27.48 7.37
CA LEU A 596 -35.83 -26.93 7.43
C LEU A 596 -35.30 -26.98 8.86
N TRP A 597 -34.09 -27.52 9.03
CA TRP A 597 -33.37 -27.57 10.30
C TRP A 597 -31.92 -27.12 10.11
N SER A 598 -31.21 -26.86 11.20
CA SER A 598 -29.77 -26.67 11.12
C SER A 598 -28.99 -27.94 11.42
N ASN A 599 -27.89 -28.12 10.71
CA ASN A 599 -26.99 -29.24 10.93
C ASN A 599 -25.53 -28.85 10.65
N THR A 600 -24.60 -29.69 11.08
CA THR A 600 -23.20 -29.61 10.62
C THR A 600 -23.11 -29.97 9.14
N GLN A 601 -22.16 -29.35 8.46
CA GLN A 601 -21.91 -29.60 7.04
C GLN A 601 -21.53 -31.08 6.81
N ALA A 602 -22.28 -31.74 5.93
CA ALA A 602 -22.15 -33.16 5.63
C ALA A 602 -20.95 -33.44 4.70
N ALA A 603 -20.28 -34.57 4.87
CA ALA A 603 -19.33 -35.08 3.88
C ALA A 603 -20.08 -35.58 2.63
N GLU A 604 -19.43 -35.63 1.46
CA GLU A 604 -20.06 -36.06 0.19
C GLU A 604 -20.69 -37.47 0.28
N THR A 605 -20.10 -38.36 1.07
CA THR A 605 -20.58 -39.74 1.26
C THR A 605 -21.76 -39.84 2.22
N ALA A 606 -22.14 -38.76 2.91
CA ALA A 606 -23.22 -38.79 3.89
C ALA A 606 -24.60 -38.73 3.21
N SER A 607 -25.56 -39.47 3.75
CA SER A 607 -26.92 -39.56 3.17
C SER A 607 -27.69 -38.24 3.17
N ASN A 608 -27.33 -37.30 4.05
CA ASN A 608 -27.91 -35.95 4.12
C ASN A 608 -27.20 -34.93 3.22
N TYR A 609 -26.12 -35.31 2.52
CA TYR A 609 -25.29 -34.39 1.74
C TYR A 609 -26.10 -33.58 0.72
N VAL A 610 -26.89 -34.26 -0.11
CA VAL A 610 -27.70 -33.62 -1.15
C VAL A 610 -28.78 -32.67 -0.60
N TYR A 611 -29.21 -32.89 0.64
CA TYR A 611 -30.27 -32.10 1.29
C TYR A 611 -29.76 -30.79 1.92
N GLN A 612 -28.45 -30.55 1.91
CA GLN A 612 -27.82 -29.32 2.40
C GLN A 612 -27.50 -28.31 1.29
N TRP A 613 -27.80 -28.64 0.03
CA TRP A 613 -27.51 -27.80 -1.13
C TRP A 613 -28.76 -27.08 -1.62
N TRP A 614 -28.63 -25.77 -1.79
CA TRP A 614 -29.71 -24.84 -2.09
C TRP A 614 -29.39 -24.00 -3.31
N ALA A 615 -30.39 -23.64 -4.10
CA ALA A 615 -30.29 -22.73 -5.22
C ALA A 615 -31.27 -21.57 -5.01
N LEU A 616 -30.86 -20.38 -5.48
CA LEU A 616 -31.71 -19.20 -5.52
C LEU A 616 -32.25 -19.04 -6.93
N VAL A 617 -33.55 -19.30 -7.12
CA VAL A 617 -34.18 -19.18 -8.45
C VAL A 617 -35.01 -17.90 -8.47
N GLU A 618 -34.71 -17.00 -9.39
CA GLU A 618 -35.45 -15.73 -9.56
C GLU A 618 -36.75 -15.95 -10.34
N ASP A 619 -37.82 -15.26 -9.94
CA ASP A 619 -39.06 -15.24 -10.70
C ASP A 619 -38.83 -14.56 -12.06
N PRO A 620 -39.02 -15.26 -13.18
CA PRO A 620 -38.84 -14.66 -14.50
C PRO A 620 -39.84 -13.53 -14.78
N THR A 621 -40.96 -13.47 -14.04
CA THR A 621 -42.01 -12.46 -14.18
C THR A 621 -41.92 -11.34 -13.14
N HIS A 622 -41.19 -11.53 -12.04
CA HIS A 622 -41.04 -10.55 -10.96
C HIS A 622 -39.58 -10.49 -10.43
N PRO A 623 -38.66 -9.79 -11.13
CA PRO A 623 -37.27 -9.67 -10.69
C PRO A 623 -37.13 -9.18 -9.24
N GLY A 624 -36.16 -9.74 -8.50
CA GLY A 624 -35.99 -9.49 -7.06
C GLY A 624 -36.92 -10.31 -6.14
N SER A 625 -37.63 -11.29 -6.69
CA SER A 625 -38.49 -12.24 -5.99
C SER A 625 -37.94 -13.65 -6.22
N PHE A 626 -37.67 -14.41 -5.16
CA PHE A 626 -36.90 -15.65 -5.27
C PHE A 626 -37.58 -16.87 -4.65
N ALA A 627 -37.32 -18.03 -5.25
CA ALA A 627 -37.59 -19.34 -4.68
C ALA A 627 -36.29 -19.95 -4.13
N LEU A 628 -36.36 -20.53 -2.92
CA LEU A 628 -35.27 -21.31 -2.33
C LEU A 628 -35.48 -22.79 -2.65
N VAL A 629 -34.70 -23.28 -3.60
CA VAL A 629 -34.81 -24.65 -4.14
C VAL A 629 -33.75 -25.54 -3.53
N ASN A 630 -34.09 -26.76 -3.12
CA ASN A 630 -33.15 -27.74 -2.59
C ASN A 630 -32.73 -28.74 -3.69
N LYS A 631 -31.45 -29.15 -3.68
CA LYS A 631 -30.89 -30.05 -4.70
C LYS A 631 -31.56 -31.42 -4.74
N ALA A 632 -32.08 -31.92 -3.61
CA ALA A 632 -32.80 -33.19 -3.58
C ALA A 632 -34.16 -33.14 -4.31
N TYR A 633 -34.78 -31.95 -4.39
CA TYR A 633 -36.11 -31.75 -4.99
C TYR A 633 -36.12 -30.47 -5.83
N PRO A 634 -35.46 -30.46 -7.00
CA PRO A 634 -35.27 -29.26 -7.81
C PRO A 634 -36.59 -28.66 -8.34
N GLU A 635 -37.67 -29.45 -8.41
CA GLU A 635 -39.00 -28.98 -8.85
C GLU A 635 -39.79 -28.25 -7.75
N GLY A 636 -39.33 -28.32 -6.50
CA GLY A 636 -39.99 -27.72 -5.34
C GLY A 636 -39.30 -26.45 -4.82
N SER A 637 -39.84 -25.86 -3.76
CA SER A 637 -39.15 -24.82 -2.98
C SER A 637 -39.63 -24.74 -1.53
N VAL A 638 -38.97 -23.90 -0.73
CA VAL A 638 -39.49 -23.51 0.60
C VAL A 638 -40.84 -22.80 0.45
N ASP A 639 -41.80 -23.15 1.31
CA ASP A 639 -43.10 -22.47 1.41
C ASP A 639 -42.94 -21.13 2.14
N PRO A 640 -43.33 -19.98 1.54
CA PRO A 640 -43.23 -18.66 2.16
C PRO A 640 -44.15 -18.47 3.38
N ALA A 641 -45.07 -19.39 3.65
CA ALA A 641 -45.95 -19.42 4.81
C ALA A 641 -45.41 -20.35 5.91
N ALA A 642 -44.52 -19.81 6.77
CA ALA A 642 -44.13 -20.48 7.99
C ALA A 642 -45.33 -20.85 8.88
N THR A 643 -45.18 -21.90 9.70
CA THR A 643 -46.26 -22.45 10.56
C THR A 643 -46.81 -21.48 11.61
N ALA A 644 -46.09 -20.39 11.92
CA ALA A 644 -46.52 -19.30 12.79
C ALA A 644 -45.77 -18.01 12.43
N SER A 645 -46.32 -16.84 12.74
CA SER A 645 -45.75 -15.52 12.43
C SER A 645 -44.89 -14.95 13.57
N ASN A 646 -44.11 -15.81 14.24
CA ASN A 646 -43.19 -15.45 15.33
C ASN A 646 -42.05 -16.48 15.43
N ASN A 647 -41.23 -16.40 16.48
CA ASN A 647 -40.06 -17.28 16.67
C ASN A 647 -40.36 -18.78 16.90
N THR A 648 -41.63 -19.17 17.03
CA THR A 648 -42.05 -20.59 17.02
C THR A 648 -42.41 -21.10 15.63
N GLY A 649 -42.43 -20.22 14.62
CA GLY A 649 -42.64 -20.60 13.22
C GLY A 649 -41.56 -21.54 12.69
N ARG A 650 -41.96 -22.45 11.80
CA ARG A 650 -41.09 -23.39 11.08
C ARG A 650 -41.36 -23.32 9.58
N TRP A 651 -40.29 -23.45 8.80
CA TRP A 651 -40.37 -23.43 7.34
C TRP A 651 -40.53 -24.86 6.80
N ASN A 652 -41.59 -25.07 6.02
CA ASN A 652 -41.82 -26.33 5.31
C ASN A 652 -41.32 -26.20 3.86
N TYR A 653 -41.09 -27.33 3.23
CA TYR A 653 -40.70 -27.45 1.83
C TYR A 653 -41.79 -28.16 1.05
N ASP A 654 -42.19 -27.58 -0.07
CA ASP A 654 -43.13 -28.19 -1.01
C ASP A 654 -42.32 -28.80 -2.15
N VAL A 655 -42.37 -30.13 -2.27
CA VAL A 655 -41.58 -30.86 -3.26
C VAL A 655 -42.13 -30.75 -4.69
N ALA A 656 -43.36 -30.27 -4.85
CA ALA A 656 -44.08 -30.26 -6.13
C ALA A 656 -44.29 -28.85 -6.70
N ARG A 657 -44.05 -27.80 -5.92
CA ARG A 657 -44.31 -26.42 -6.32
C ARG A 657 -43.20 -25.46 -5.89
N ARG A 658 -42.83 -24.56 -6.80
CA ARG A 658 -41.96 -23.40 -6.50
C ARG A 658 -42.77 -22.16 -6.13
N TYR A 659 -42.35 -21.48 -5.08
CA TYR A 659 -42.91 -20.22 -4.57
C TYR A 659 -41.82 -19.14 -4.61
N TYR A 660 -42.05 -18.06 -5.35
CA TYR A 660 -41.04 -17.01 -5.57
C TYR A 660 -41.23 -15.80 -4.64
N ASP A 661 -41.47 -16.05 -3.37
CA ASP A 661 -41.90 -15.03 -2.41
C ASP A 661 -40.81 -14.64 -1.39
N PHE A 662 -39.55 -14.99 -1.64
CA PHE A 662 -38.43 -14.58 -0.79
C PHE A 662 -37.70 -13.35 -1.33
N VAL A 663 -37.25 -12.49 -0.41
CA VAL A 663 -36.33 -11.38 -0.63
C VAL A 663 -34.99 -11.74 0.01
N ILE A 664 -33.91 -11.54 -0.73
CA ILE A 664 -32.53 -11.79 -0.29
C ILE A 664 -31.81 -10.45 -0.18
N ALA A 665 -30.85 -10.36 0.76
CA ALA A 665 -29.95 -9.21 0.90
C ALA A 665 -30.66 -7.88 1.25
N GLU A 666 -31.83 -7.94 1.91
CA GLU A 666 -32.45 -6.75 2.48
C GLU A 666 -31.49 -6.09 3.48
N GLN A 667 -30.92 -6.90 4.38
CA GLN A 667 -29.72 -6.59 5.14
C GLN A 667 -28.52 -7.38 4.58
N TYR A 668 -27.35 -6.75 4.59
CA TYR A 668 -26.14 -7.22 3.91
C TYR A 668 -24.89 -6.88 4.72
N LEU A 669 -24.02 -7.86 4.91
CA LEU A 669 -22.75 -7.70 5.60
C LEU A 669 -21.60 -8.22 4.74
N GLU A 670 -20.53 -7.43 4.66
CA GLU A 670 -19.24 -7.86 4.13
C GLU A 670 -18.23 -7.93 5.27
N ASN A 671 -17.61 -9.10 5.46
CA ASN A 671 -16.51 -9.30 6.39
C ASN A 671 -15.37 -10.00 5.64
N GLY A 672 -14.35 -9.25 5.22
CA GLY A 672 -13.32 -9.77 4.32
C GLY A 672 -13.89 -10.11 2.94
N SER A 673 -13.67 -11.35 2.47
CA SER A 673 -14.31 -11.90 1.25
C SER A 673 -15.69 -12.52 1.51
N ALA A 674 -16.06 -12.72 2.77
CA ALA A 674 -17.30 -13.40 3.14
C ALA A 674 -18.48 -12.42 3.09
N ARG A 675 -19.43 -12.71 2.21
CA ARG A 675 -20.69 -11.96 2.07
C ARG A 675 -21.81 -12.72 2.77
N HIS A 676 -22.53 -12.03 3.64
CA HIS A 676 -23.66 -12.59 4.36
C HIS A 676 -24.94 -11.84 4.04
N TYR A 677 -26.03 -12.60 3.93
CA TYR A 677 -27.31 -12.13 3.42
C TYR A 677 -28.42 -12.47 4.42
N SER A 678 -29.32 -11.51 4.66
CA SER A 678 -30.61 -11.81 5.29
C SER A 678 -31.55 -12.46 4.29
N ILE A 679 -32.41 -13.37 4.74
CA ILE A 679 -33.44 -14.02 3.93
C ILE A 679 -34.80 -13.79 4.58
N ARG A 680 -35.81 -13.36 3.83
CA ARG A 680 -37.15 -13.11 4.36
C ARG A 680 -38.25 -13.40 3.36
N SER A 681 -39.40 -13.89 3.85
CA SER A 681 -40.63 -14.02 3.05
C SER A 681 -41.35 -12.68 2.93
N LYS A 682 -41.83 -12.35 1.73
CA LYS A 682 -42.69 -11.17 1.47
C LYS A 682 -43.97 -11.19 2.31
N LYS A 683 -44.44 -12.38 2.73
CA LYS A 683 -45.61 -12.54 3.62
C LYS A 683 -45.39 -11.95 5.02
N TYR A 684 -44.14 -11.88 5.47
CA TYR A 684 -43.79 -11.42 6.82
C TYR A 684 -42.75 -10.29 6.74
N PRO A 685 -43.15 -9.03 6.52
CA PRO A 685 -42.23 -7.92 6.25
C PRO A 685 -41.23 -7.56 7.35
N ALA A 686 -41.52 -7.95 8.59
CA ALA A 686 -40.71 -7.59 9.76
C ALA A 686 -39.91 -8.76 10.34
N LEU A 687 -39.87 -9.93 9.69
CA LEU A 687 -39.28 -11.15 10.26
C LEU A 687 -38.40 -11.89 9.24
N PHE A 688 -37.19 -12.23 9.63
CA PHE A 688 -36.18 -12.88 8.80
C PHE A 688 -36.01 -14.36 9.17
N MET A 689 -35.59 -15.20 8.23
CA MET A 689 -35.13 -16.56 8.50
C MET A 689 -33.96 -16.51 9.49
N ASN A 690 -33.98 -17.41 10.46
CA ASN A 690 -33.00 -17.43 11.53
C ASN A 690 -32.68 -18.85 11.98
N LEU A 691 -31.45 -19.10 12.42
CA LEU A 691 -30.98 -20.40 12.88
C LEU A 691 -31.04 -20.48 14.42
N ALA A 692 -32.12 -21.04 14.94
CA ALA A 692 -32.45 -20.92 16.36
C ALA A 692 -31.38 -21.55 17.29
N ALA A 693 -31.27 -21.05 18.52
CA ALA A 693 -30.41 -21.63 19.55
C ALA A 693 -31.09 -22.83 20.27
N GLY A 694 -30.41 -23.43 21.24
CA GLY A 694 -30.83 -24.67 21.91
C GLY A 694 -32.25 -24.65 22.52
N GLY A 695 -32.73 -23.50 23.02
CA GLY A 695 -34.09 -23.37 23.56
C GLY A 695 -35.21 -23.57 22.53
N GLN A 696 -34.89 -23.47 21.24
CA GLN A 696 -35.79 -23.72 20.10
C GLN A 696 -35.26 -24.86 19.22
N GLN A 697 -34.42 -25.70 19.81
CA GLN A 697 -33.92 -26.97 19.28
C GLN A 697 -33.23 -26.86 17.92
N TYR A 698 -32.57 -25.73 17.62
CA TYR A 698 -31.80 -25.56 16.38
C TYR A 698 -32.62 -25.60 15.07
N SER A 699 -33.93 -25.29 15.17
CA SER A 699 -34.82 -25.09 14.03
C SER A 699 -34.42 -23.90 13.15
N ILE A 700 -34.82 -23.92 11.87
CA ILE A 700 -34.85 -22.68 11.08
C ILE A 700 -36.19 -21.99 11.35
N ASN A 701 -36.14 -20.86 12.06
CA ASN A 701 -37.29 -20.12 12.55
C ASN A 701 -37.33 -18.68 11.98
N MET A 702 -38.05 -17.79 12.66
CA MET A 702 -38.24 -16.39 12.28
C MET A 702 -37.80 -15.45 13.41
N TRP A 703 -37.08 -14.38 13.09
CA TRP A 703 -36.59 -13.41 14.06
C TRP A 703 -36.61 -11.97 13.53
N ALA A 704 -36.74 -10.98 14.42
CA ALA A 704 -36.99 -9.59 14.04
C ALA A 704 -35.75 -8.84 13.52
N ASP A 705 -34.57 -9.17 14.06
CA ASP A 705 -33.32 -8.49 13.70
C ASP A 705 -32.24 -9.51 13.33
N PRO A 706 -31.85 -9.66 12.05
CA PRO A 706 -30.84 -10.63 11.66
C PRO A 706 -29.41 -10.19 12.03
N LEU A 707 -29.19 -8.92 12.41
CA LEU A 707 -27.86 -8.37 12.74
C LEU A 707 -27.49 -8.46 14.23
N ASP A 708 -28.42 -8.80 15.11
CA ASP A 708 -28.22 -8.83 16.57
C ASP A 708 -27.31 -9.97 17.08
N GLY A 709 -26.62 -10.67 16.16
CA GLY A 709 -25.77 -11.81 16.45
C GLY A 709 -26.53 -13.14 16.58
N ASN A 710 -27.86 -13.16 16.48
CA ASN A 710 -28.66 -14.36 16.69
C ASN A 710 -28.74 -15.33 15.52
N SER A 711 -27.84 -15.24 14.53
CA SER A 711 -27.63 -16.16 13.37
C SER A 711 -28.49 -15.92 12.11
N GLY A 712 -29.19 -14.79 12.02
CA GLY A 712 -30.09 -14.44 10.89
C GLY A 712 -29.41 -14.04 9.58
N MET A 713 -28.08 -14.07 9.54
CA MET A 713 -27.26 -13.78 8.36
C MET A 713 -26.61 -15.05 7.82
N PHE A 714 -26.70 -15.29 6.51
CA PHE A 714 -26.21 -16.52 5.87
C PHE A 714 -25.19 -16.22 4.76
N ALA A 715 -24.09 -16.97 4.73
CA ALA A 715 -23.17 -17.04 3.59
C ALA A 715 -23.67 -18.09 2.58
N PHE A 716 -23.60 -17.77 1.28
CA PHE A 716 -23.93 -18.67 0.19
C PHE A 716 -22.63 -19.25 -0.38
N VAL A 717 -22.26 -20.45 0.04
CA VAL A 717 -20.98 -21.09 -0.30
C VAL A 717 -21.14 -22.01 -1.53
N PRO A 718 -20.61 -21.66 -2.72
CA PRO A 718 -20.88 -22.38 -3.98
C PRO A 718 -20.22 -23.75 -4.13
N PHE A 719 -20.86 -24.65 -4.89
CA PHE A 719 -20.43 -26.03 -5.17
C PHE A 719 -19.10 -26.16 -5.96
N LEU A 720 -18.71 -25.15 -6.75
CA LEU A 720 -17.48 -25.12 -7.57
C LEU A 720 -16.23 -24.65 -6.82
N GLU A 721 -16.39 -24.08 -5.62
CA GLU A 721 -15.30 -23.39 -4.93
C GLU A 721 -14.15 -24.33 -4.55
N GLU A 722 -14.43 -25.58 -4.18
CA GLU A 722 -13.39 -26.56 -3.83
C GLU A 722 -12.49 -26.94 -5.02
N GLU A 723 -13.07 -27.15 -6.20
CA GLU A 723 -12.29 -27.50 -7.40
C GLU A 723 -11.53 -26.28 -7.94
N MET A 724 -12.15 -25.10 -7.86
CA MET A 724 -11.49 -23.84 -8.20
C MET A 724 -10.36 -23.51 -7.22
N ASN A 725 -10.47 -23.88 -5.95
CA ASN A 725 -9.40 -23.77 -4.97
C ASN A 725 -8.21 -24.68 -5.30
N ARG A 726 -8.45 -25.90 -5.79
CA ARG A 726 -7.36 -26.77 -6.28
C ARG A 726 -6.69 -26.20 -7.53
N LEU A 727 -7.47 -25.72 -8.50
CA LEU A 727 -6.94 -25.07 -9.70
C LEU A 727 -6.13 -23.81 -9.37
N HIS A 728 -6.61 -22.99 -8.44
CA HIS A 728 -5.88 -21.84 -7.92
C HIS A 728 -4.55 -22.25 -7.28
N ALA A 729 -4.54 -23.32 -6.49
CA ALA A 729 -3.31 -23.84 -5.87
C ALA A 729 -2.31 -24.33 -6.93
N SER A 730 -2.75 -25.13 -7.91
CA SER A 730 -1.91 -25.63 -9.00
C SER A 730 -1.35 -24.50 -9.87
N LEU A 731 -2.17 -23.51 -10.23
CA LEU A 731 -1.73 -22.36 -11.00
C LEU A 731 -0.78 -21.46 -10.21
N LYS A 732 -1.01 -21.29 -8.90
CA LYS A 732 -0.08 -20.58 -8.00
C LYS A 732 1.27 -21.27 -7.96
N THR A 733 1.33 -22.59 -7.84
CA THR A 733 2.58 -23.37 -7.90
C THR A 733 3.29 -23.18 -9.23
N LEU A 734 2.57 -23.31 -10.36
CA LEU A 734 3.17 -23.12 -11.68
C LEU A 734 3.71 -21.69 -11.87
N ARG A 735 2.94 -20.65 -11.52
CA ARG A 735 3.40 -19.25 -11.59
C ARG A 735 4.64 -19.03 -10.74
N ARG A 736 4.68 -19.60 -9.54
CA ARG A 736 5.85 -19.54 -8.64
C ARG A 736 7.09 -20.17 -9.27
N CYS A 737 6.98 -21.38 -9.82
CA CYS A 737 8.08 -22.04 -10.53
C CYS A 737 8.56 -21.21 -11.73
N LEU A 738 7.66 -20.52 -12.42
CA LEU A 738 7.96 -19.74 -13.63
C LEU A 738 8.57 -18.35 -13.35
N THR A 739 8.33 -17.75 -12.18
CA THR A 739 8.91 -16.45 -11.77
C THR A 739 10.33 -16.56 -11.19
N TYR A 740 10.88 -17.78 -11.10
CA TYR A 740 12.19 -18.01 -10.50
C TYR A 740 13.33 -17.63 -11.47
N PRO A 741 14.27 -16.73 -11.10
CA PRO A 741 15.16 -16.04 -12.05
C PRO A 741 16.41 -16.83 -12.49
N VAL A 742 16.45 -18.15 -12.33
CA VAL A 742 17.65 -18.97 -12.58
C VAL A 742 17.54 -19.71 -13.91
N TYR A 743 17.79 -18.97 -14.99
CA TYR A 743 17.75 -19.48 -16.36
C TYR A 743 19.16 -19.66 -16.91
N ALA A 744 19.38 -20.77 -17.60
CA ALA A 744 20.51 -20.94 -18.51
C ALA A 744 20.02 -20.93 -19.96
N SER A 745 20.85 -20.47 -20.89
CA SER A 745 20.64 -20.78 -22.30
C SER A 745 20.71 -22.29 -22.50
N ASP A 746 20.01 -22.82 -23.52
CA ASP A 746 20.00 -24.28 -23.76
C ASP A 746 21.41 -24.87 -23.92
N ASP A 747 22.37 -24.04 -24.36
CA ASP A 747 23.78 -24.39 -24.56
C ASP A 747 24.68 -24.22 -23.33
N GLN A 748 24.19 -23.68 -22.19
CA GLN A 748 24.99 -23.40 -20.98
C GLN A 748 24.30 -23.87 -19.69
N LYS A 749 23.57 -24.98 -19.73
CA LYS A 749 22.89 -25.54 -18.55
C LYS A 749 23.87 -25.87 -17.43
N THR A 750 23.78 -25.14 -16.31
CA THR A 750 24.56 -25.43 -15.10
C THR A 750 23.69 -26.14 -14.06
N PRO A 751 24.24 -27.05 -13.23
CA PRO A 751 23.46 -27.72 -12.19
C PRO A 751 22.79 -26.71 -11.25
N GLY A 752 21.51 -26.92 -10.93
CA GLY A 752 20.76 -25.96 -10.13
C GLY A 752 19.98 -24.91 -10.94
N THR A 753 20.08 -24.94 -12.28
CA THR A 753 19.38 -24.03 -13.19
C THR A 753 18.38 -24.78 -14.07
N PHE A 754 17.52 -24.06 -14.80
CA PHE A 754 16.65 -24.63 -15.82
C PHE A 754 16.65 -23.82 -17.12
N GLY A 755 16.29 -24.44 -18.23
CA GLY A 755 16.42 -23.85 -19.58
C GLY A 755 15.43 -22.73 -19.87
N ALA A 756 15.75 -21.89 -20.87
CA ALA A 756 14.88 -20.82 -21.36
C ALA A 756 13.51 -21.30 -21.89
N ASP A 757 13.41 -22.57 -22.29
CA ASP A 757 12.14 -23.21 -22.67
C ASP A 757 11.09 -23.20 -21.54
N ALA A 758 11.51 -23.14 -20.26
CA ALA A 758 10.59 -22.95 -19.15
C ALA A 758 9.82 -21.62 -19.23
N GLN A 759 10.42 -20.54 -19.77
CA GLN A 759 9.71 -19.28 -20.01
C GLN A 759 8.73 -19.40 -21.19
N ARG A 760 9.01 -20.24 -22.18
CA ARG A 760 8.08 -20.50 -23.31
C ARG A 760 6.83 -21.25 -22.86
N THR A 761 6.87 -21.93 -21.72
CA THR A 761 5.69 -22.55 -21.09
C THR A 761 4.61 -21.53 -20.71
N LEU A 762 4.96 -20.26 -20.43
CA LEU A 762 3.98 -19.17 -20.27
C LEU A 762 3.23 -18.88 -21.58
N ALA A 763 3.93 -18.96 -22.71
CA ALA A 763 3.34 -18.76 -24.04
C ALA A 763 2.42 -19.93 -24.44
N LEU A 764 2.64 -21.14 -23.89
CA LEU A 764 1.75 -22.29 -24.08
C LEU A 764 0.42 -22.17 -23.33
N LEU A 765 0.34 -21.31 -22.30
CA LEU A 765 -0.86 -21.18 -21.51
C LEU A 765 -1.84 -20.14 -22.06
N ASP A 766 -1.42 -19.12 -22.81
CA ASP A 766 -2.29 -18.07 -23.40
C ASP A 766 -3.51 -17.69 -22.51
N LEU A 767 -3.27 -17.51 -21.21
CA LEU A 767 -4.31 -17.34 -20.20
C LEU A 767 -4.00 -16.09 -19.35
N PRO A 768 -4.77 -15.00 -19.52
CA PRO A 768 -4.76 -13.85 -18.63
C PRO A 768 -5.08 -14.27 -17.18
N ALA A 769 -4.71 -13.46 -16.19
CA ALA A 769 -5.01 -13.73 -14.79
C ALA A 769 -6.51 -13.95 -14.49
N ASP A 770 -7.39 -13.42 -15.34
CA ASP A 770 -8.85 -13.42 -15.21
C ASP A 770 -9.53 -14.67 -15.82
N SER A 771 -8.75 -15.61 -16.36
CA SER A 771 -9.29 -16.75 -17.10
C SER A 771 -9.84 -17.88 -16.21
N ILE A 772 -9.40 -18.00 -14.94
CA ILE A 772 -10.01 -18.94 -13.98
C ILE A 772 -11.46 -18.53 -13.70
N SER A 773 -11.75 -17.24 -13.51
CA SER A 773 -13.12 -16.72 -13.32
C SER A 773 -14.05 -16.95 -14.51
N SER A 774 -13.52 -17.32 -15.68
CA SER A 774 -14.32 -17.66 -16.85
C SER A 774 -14.72 -19.14 -16.92
N ILE A 775 -14.21 -19.99 -16.02
CA ILE A 775 -14.53 -21.41 -15.96
C ILE A 775 -15.87 -21.60 -15.25
N SER A 776 -16.90 -21.88 -16.04
CA SER A 776 -18.27 -22.13 -15.57
C SER A 776 -18.65 -23.62 -15.51
N SER A 777 -17.73 -24.53 -15.87
CA SER A 777 -18.03 -25.97 -15.94
C SER A 777 -16.86 -26.85 -15.50
N MET A 778 -17.20 -28.05 -15.00
CA MET A 778 -16.22 -29.07 -14.62
C MET A 778 -15.36 -29.53 -15.81
N ALA A 779 -15.92 -29.58 -17.03
CA ALA A 779 -15.15 -29.91 -18.23
C ALA A 779 -14.08 -28.84 -18.53
N GLY A 780 -14.39 -27.56 -18.32
CA GLY A 780 -13.44 -26.46 -18.43
C GLY A 780 -12.36 -26.52 -17.34
N ALA A 781 -12.73 -26.87 -16.11
CA ALA A 781 -11.81 -27.08 -15.00
C ALA A 781 -10.80 -28.20 -15.29
N THR A 782 -11.27 -29.37 -15.74
CA THR A 782 -10.43 -30.51 -16.10
C THR A 782 -9.48 -30.18 -17.26
N ALA A 783 -9.96 -29.50 -18.31
CA ALA A 783 -9.13 -29.11 -19.44
C ALA A 783 -8.02 -28.12 -19.05
N LEU A 784 -8.29 -27.20 -18.11
CA LEU A 784 -7.26 -26.32 -17.57
C LEU A 784 -6.25 -27.09 -16.72
N GLN A 785 -6.69 -28.00 -15.86
CA GLN A 785 -5.79 -28.81 -15.03
C GLN A 785 -4.78 -29.59 -15.89
N ILE A 786 -5.23 -30.22 -16.99
CA ILE A 786 -4.36 -30.94 -17.93
C ILE A 786 -3.29 -30.02 -18.53
N ARG A 787 -3.64 -28.76 -18.86
CA ARG A 787 -2.67 -27.78 -19.39
C ARG A 787 -1.65 -27.36 -18.33
N ILE A 788 -2.09 -27.14 -17.09
CA ILE A 788 -1.21 -26.82 -15.97
C ILE A 788 -0.25 -27.99 -15.69
N ASP A 789 -0.74 -29.22 -15.72
CA ASP A 789 0.08 -30.42 -15.49
C ASP A 789 1.14 -30.60 -16.58
N ASN A 790 0.77 -30.39 -17.86
CA ASN A 790 1.70 -30.42 -18.98
C ASN A 790 2.79 -29.33 -18.87
N ALA A 791 2.40 -28.13 -18.42
CA ALA A 791 3.32 -27.02 -18.20
C ALA A 791 4.31 -27.32 -17.06
N LEU A 792 3.84 -27.86 -15.94
CA LEU A 792 4.69 -28.30 -14.84
C LEU A 792 5.63 -29.45 -15.27
N ALA A 793 5.15 -30.39 -16.08
CA ALA A 793 5.98 -31.46 -16.64
C ALA A 793 7.09 -30.93 -17.55
N ALA A 794 6.80 -29.93 -18.39
CA ALA A 794 7.80 -29.25 -19.23
C ALA A 794 8.82 -28.46 -18.40
N PHE A 795 8.39 -27.79 -17.33
CA PHE A 795 9.29 -27.16 -16.38
C PHE A 795 10.23 -28.20 -15.74
N ARG A 796 9.69 -29.30 -15.22
CA ARG A 796 10.47 -30.39 -14.60
C ARG A 796 11.49 -31.01 -15.54
N SER A 797 11.16 -31.19 -16.82
CA SER A 797 12.09 -31.75 -17.81
C SER A 797 13.21 -30.79 -18.21
N SER A 798 13.06 -29.49 -17.94
CA SER A 798 14.07 -28.46 -18.22
C SER A 798 15.15 -28.30 -17.14
N LEU A 799 14.99 -28.99 -15.99
CA LEU A 799 15.92 -28.92 -14.86
C LEU A 799 17.29 -29.50 -15.22
N ALA A 800 18.36 -28.77 -14.87
CA ALA A 800 19.74 -29.17 -15.12
C ALA A 800 20.35 -29.91 -13.92
N PHE A 801 20.90 -31.09 -14.19
CA PHE A 801 21.57 -31.96 -13.21
C PHE A 801 23.08 -32.03 -13.47
N PRO A 802 23.91 -32.33 -12.46
CA PRO A 802 25.35 -32.51 -12.64
C PRO A 802 25.67 -33.68 -13.56
N VAL A 803 26.81 -33.57 -14.24
CA VAL A 803 27.39 -34.63 -15.07
C VAL A 803 28.50 -35.34 -14.28
N ALA A 804 28.50 -36.68 -14.30
CA ALA A 804 29.53 -37.47 -13.67
C ALA A 804 30.91 -37.22 -14.32
N GLY A 805 31.95 -37.11 -13.50
CA GLY A 805 33.34 -36.91 -13.93
C GLY A 805 33.74 -35.45 -14.22
N VAL A 806 32.79 -34.51 -14.26
CA VAL A 806 33.07 -33.07 -14.36
C VAL A 806 33.47 -32.52 -13.00
N ASP A 807 34.45 -31.62 -12.97
CA ASP A 807 34.86 -30.90 -11.77
C ASP A 807 33.94 -29.70 -11.52
N TYR A 808 33.63 -29.46 -10.26
CA TYR A 808 32.76 -28.40 -9.77
C TYR A 808 33.38 -27.72 -8.55
N SER A 809 33.18 -26.41 -8.45
CA SER A 809 33.31 -25.68 -7.19
C SER A 809 31.94 -25.59 -6.51
N ILE A 810 31.94 -25.70 -5.19
CA ILE A 810 30.73 -25.57 -4.37
C ILE A 810 30.89 -24.30 -3.51
N LEU A 811 30.20 -23.24 -3.90
CA LEU A 811 30.40 -21.88 -3.40
C LEU A 811 29.35 -21.48 -2.37
N SER A 812 29.72 -20.74 -1.34
CA SER A 812 28.76 -20.22 -0.36
C SER A 812 27.96 -19.06 -0.96
N THR A 813 26.63 -19.11 -0.88
CA THR A 813 25.76 -18.02 -1.33
C THR A 813 25.65 -16.88 -0.32
N ARG A 814 26.04 -17.11 0.94
CA ARG A 814 26.03 -16.11 2.01
C ARG A 814 27.37 -15.39 2.18
N PHE A 815 28.47 -16.07 1.88
CA PHE A 815 29.82 -15.51 2.01
C PHE A 815 30.49 -15.51 0.63
N PRO A 816 30.38 -14.42 -0.14
CA PRO A 816 31.00 -14.31 -1.46
C PRO A 816 32.49 -14.68 -1.41
N GLY A 817 32.94 -15.52 -2.34
CA GLY A 817 34.32 -16.03 -2.39
C GLY A 817 34.63 -17.24 -1.50
N HIS A 818 33.71 -17.66 -0.62
CA HIS A 818 33.92 -18.85 0.21
C HIS A 818 33.57 -20.14 -0.54
N GLN A 819 34.39 -21.19 -0.39
CA GLN A 819 34.15 -22.50 -1.02
C GLN A 819 34.07 -23.64 0.00
N LEU A 820 33.31 -24.69 -0.35
CA LEU A 820 33.24 -25.93 0.41
C LEU A 820 34.53 -26.72 0.20
N TYR A 821 35.15 -27.18 1.27
CA TYR A 821 36.37 -27.97 1.18
C TYR A 821 36.47 -29.00 2.31
N HIS A 822 37.42 -29.93 2.16
CA HIS A 822 37.76 -30.90 3.19
C HIS A 822 38.71 -30.29 4.22
N GLY A 823 38.21 -30.08 5.45
CA GLY A 823 38.97 -29.53 6.57
C GLY A 823 39.79 -30.57 7.35
N ALA A 824 40.59 -30.09 8.30
CA ALA A 824 41.34 -30.95 9.21
C ALA A 824 40.39 -31.85 10.04
N SER A 825 40.83 -33.09 10.33
CA SER A 825 40.07 -34.12 11.07
C SER A 825 38.82 -34.68 10.36
N ASN A 826 38.84 -34.80 9.02
CA ASN A 826 37.74 -35.36 8.21
C ASN A 826 36.41 -34.59 8.27
N LYS A 827 36.44 -33.33 8.71
CA LYS A 827 35.26 -32.47 8.75
C LYS A 827 35.07 -31.72 7.43
N LEU A 828 33.82 -31.50 7.06
CA LEU A 828 33.43 -30.66 5.93
C LEU A 828 33.38 -29.19 6.39
N MET A 829 34.11 -28.28 5.72
CA MET A 829 34.26 -26.87 6.15
C MET A 829 34.13 -25.86 4.99
N HIS A 830 34.11 -24.57 5.30
CA HIS A 830 34.10 -23.46 4.33
C HIS A 830 35.19 -22.43 4.65
N SER A 831 35.86 -21.85 3.66
CA SER A 831 36.90 -20.82 3.87
C SER A 831 36.89 -19.74 2.80
N GLY A 832 37.33 -18.52 3.15
CA GLY A 832 37.43 -17.36 2.26
C GLY A 832 38.84 -17.06 1.73
N SER A 833 39.81 -17.96 1.91
CA SER A 833 41.16 -17.78 1.37
C SER A 833 41.27 -18.36 -0.05
N GLU A 834 41.54 -17.50 -1.03
CA GLU A 834 41.55 -17.80 -2.48
C GLU A 834 42.63 -18.79 -3.00
N LEU A 835 43.35 -19.55 -2.17
CA LEU A 835 44.60 -20.19 -2.60
C LEU A 835 44.77 -21.69 -2.27
N ASP A 836 43.71 -22.49 -2.26
CA ASP A 836 43.90 -23.94 -2.29
C ASP A 836 42.87 -24.65 -3.18
N ARG A 837 43.36 -25.50 -4.10
CA ARG A 837 42.55 -26.42 -4.95
C ARG A 837 41.84 -27.51 -4.14
N SER A 838 41.68 -27.32 -2.82
CA SER A 838 40.93 -28.20 -1.92
C SER A 838 39.41 -28.03 -2.05
N GLY A 839 38.94 -27.00 -2.77
CA GLY A 839 37.53 -26.72 -3.08
C GLY A 839 36.98 -27.35 -4.37
N GLU A 840 37.76 -28.21 -5.04
CA GLU A 840 37.35 -28.91 -6.27
C GLU A 840 36.66 -30.24 -5.94
N TRP A 841 35.46 -30.44 -6.48
CA TRP A 841 34.62 -31.61 -6.25
C TRP A 841 34.15 -32.19 -7.56
N TYR A 842 33.96 -33.50 -7.63
CA TYR A 842 33.34 -34.11 -8.81
C TYR A 842 32.38 -35.22 -8.41
N PHE A 843 31.35 -35.39 -9.23
CA PHE A 843 30.38 -36.47 -9.03
C PHE A 843 30.93 -37.75 -9.64
N THR A 844 31.10 -38.80 -8.84
CA THR A 844 31.59 -40.11 -9.32
C THR A 844 30.50 -40.94 -9.96
N SER A 845 29.24 -40.68 -9.60
CA SER A 845 28.06 -41.24 -10.27
C SER A 845 26.93 -40.22 -10.26
N VAL A 846 26.11 -40.25 -11.32
CA VAL A 846 24.84 -39.54 -11.44
C VAL A 846 23.88 -40.46 -12.17
N SER A 847 22.76 -40.81 -11.53
CA SER A 847 21.74 -41.72 -12.09
C SER A 847 20.33 -41.14 -11.86
N PRO A 848 19.42 -41.14 -12.84
CA PRO A 848 18.08 -40.61 -12.67
C PRO A 848 17.26 -41.43 -11.66
N VAL A 849 16.31 -40.78 -10.98
CA VAL A 849 15.26 -41.42 -10.18
C VAL A 849 14.00 -41.53 -11.03
N GLU A 850 13.47 -42.74 -11.19
CA GLU A 850 12.26 -42.96 -12.00
C GLU A 850 11.05 -42.22 -11.40
N GLY A 851 10.32 -41.48 -12.25
CA GLY A 851 9.10 -40.77 -11.86
C GLY A 851 9.33 -39.48 -11.05
N GLU A 852 10.57 -39.07 -10.82
CA GLU A 852 10.89 -37.88 -10.02
C GLU A 852 11.90 -36.96 -10.74
N PRO A 853 11.80 -35.62 -10.60
CA PRO A 853 12.81 -34.68 -11.09
C PRO A 853 14.03 -34.70 -10.16
N ALA A 854 14.72 -35.83 -10.12
CA ALA A 854 15.83 -36.09 -9.20
C ALA A 854 16.87 -37.04 -9.78
N VAL A 855 18.09 -36.94 -9.27
CA VAL A 855 19.21 -37.85 -9.57
C VAL A 855 19.84 -38.36 -8.29
N LEU A 856 20.29 -39.61 -8.29
CA LEU A 856 21.16 -40.18 -7.29
C LEU A 856 22.61 -39.88 -7.64
N VAL A 857 23.36 -39.36 -6.68
CA VAL A 857 24.72 -38.86 -6.88
C VAL A 857 25.66 -39.34 -5.80
N GLN A 858 26.94 -39.43 -6.14
CA GLN A 858 28.04 -39.63 -5.22
C GLN A 858 29.06 -38.52 -5.44
N LEU A 859 29.43 -37.78 -4.39
CA LEU A 859 30.26 -36.59 -4.49
C LEU A 859 31.62 -36.81 -3.82
N ARG A 860 32.72 -36.56 -4.55
CA ARG A 860 34.10 -36.80 -4.10
C ARG A 860 34.95 -35.55 -4.22
N ASN A 861 35.78 -35.28 -3.21
CA ASN A 861 36.73 -34.18 -3.24
C ASN A 861 37.98 -34.57 -4.06
N ARG A 862 38.42 -33.69 -4.95
CA ARG A 862 39.53 -33.96 -5.87
C ARG A 862 40.88 -34.09 -5.15
N LYS A 863 41.13 -33.24 -4.16
CA LYS A 863 42.43 -33.19 -3.46
C LYS A 863 42.59 -34.33 -2.46
N SER A 864 41.57 -34.60 -1.65
CA SER A 864 41.68 -35.60 -0.59
C SER A 864 41.33 -37.02 -1.01
N ASN A 865 40.61 -37.18 -2.12
CA ASN A 865 40.04 -38.46 -2.57
C ASN A 865 38.97 -39.06 -1.63
N TYR A 866 38.42 -38.28 -0.69
CA TYR A 866 37.33 -38.69 0.19
C TYR A 866 35.96 -38.30 -0.40
N TRP A 867 34.94 -39.06 -0.04
CA TRP A 867 33.54 -38.81 -0.38
C TRP A 867 32.83 -38.11 0.76
N ILE A 868 31.71 -37.47 0.46
CA ILE A 868 30.79 -37.06 1.53
C ILE A 868 30.19 -38.33 2.16
N GLY A 869 30.27 -38.45 3.49
CA GLY A 869 29.77 -39.60 4.25
C GLY A 869 28.42 -39.36 4.93
N ALA A 870 27.73 -40.42 5.34
CA ALA A 870 26.36 -40.36 5.87
C ALA A 870 26.19 -39.90 7.34
N GLY A 871 27.28 -39.50 8.00
CA GLY A 871 27.25 -39.09 9.41
C GLY A 871 26.35 -37.89 9.72
N THR A 872 26.00 -37.71 11.00
CA THR A 872 25.41 -36.47 11.52
C THR A 872 26.22 -36.03 12.75
N PRO A 873 27.01 -34.93 12.68
CA PRO A 873 27.23 -34.07 11.52
C PRO A 873 27.88 -34.80 10.34
N VAL A 874 27.70 -34.27 9.13
CA VAL A 874 28.23 -34.86 7.89
C VAL A 874 29.76 -34.79 7.91
N GLU A 875 30.42 -35.94 7.82
CA GLU A 875 31.88 -36.10 7.79
C GLU A 875 32.32 -36.70 6.45
N MET A 876 33.59 -36.49 6.11
CA MET A 876 34.20 -37.07 4.91
C MET A 876 34.52 -38.56 5.16
N ALA A 877 34.14 -39.43 4.23
CA ALA A 877 34.33 -40.88 4.32
C ALA A 877 35.29 -41.40 3.24
N PRO A 878 36.06 -42.47 3.52
CA PRO A 878 36.93 -43.13 2.54
C PRO A 878 36.15 -44.03 1.56
N THR A 879 34.82 -44.11 1.68
CA THR A 879 33.94 -44.91 0.82
C THR A 879 32.76 -44.07 0.31
N PRO A 880 32.28 -44.33 -0.92
CA PRO A 880 31.18 -43.58 -1.51
C PRO A 880 29.87 -43.76 -0.76
N HIS A 881 29.12 -42.67 -0.62
CA HIS A 881 27.74 -42.66 -0.15
C HIS A 881 26.82 -42.02 -1.18
N VAL A 882 25.61 -42.55 -1.29
CA VAL A 882 24.62 -42.12 -2.29
C VAL A 882 23.68 -41.06 -1.68
N TYR A 883 23.57 -39.94 -2.38
CA TYR A 883 22.65 -38.85 -2.09
C TYR A 883 21.65 -38.68 -3.21
N LYS A 884 20.48 -38.15 -2.92
CA LYS A 884 19.48 -37.73 -3.89
C LYS A 884 19.55 -36.21 -4.04
N LEU A 885 19.79 -35.73 -5.26
CA LEU A 885 19.68 -34.34 -5.66
C LEU A 885 18.33 -34.14 -6.35
N SER A 886 17.47 -33.28 -5.80
CA SER A 886 16.11 -33.05 -6.31
C SER A 886 15.70 -31.59 -6.22
N PHE A 887 14.81 -31.14 -7.11
CA PHE A 887 14.16 -29.83 -6.98
C PHE A 887 12.89 -29.94 -6.13
N ASN A 888 12.75 -29.04 -5.17
CA ASN A 888 11.60 -28.93 -4.28
C ASN A 888 10.73 -27.74 -4.72
N GLU A 889 9.58 -28.03 -5.31
CA GLU A 889 8.65 -27.03 -5.84
C GLU A 889 7.96 -26.20 -4.76
N GLU A 890 7.86 -26.73 -3.53
CA GLU A 890 7.30 -26.01 -2.39
C GLU A 890 8.24 -24.87 -1.95
N TYR A 891 9.55 -25.13 -1.98
CA TYR A 891 10.59 -24.17 -1.56
C TYR A 891 11.30 -23.48 -2.73
N LEU A 892 10.99 -23.86 -3.98
CA LEU A 892 11.69 -23.44 -5.20
C LEU A 892 13.21 -23.60 -5.09
N ASP A 893 13.64 -24.76 -4.59
CA ASP A 893 15.04 -24.96 -4.19
C ASP A 893 15.53 -26.37 -4.47
N TRP A 894 16.82 -26.50 -4.73
CA TRP A 894 17.50 -27.76 -4.95
C TRP A 894 18.00 -28.35 -3.64
N GLU A 895 17.85 -29.65 -3.44
CA GLU A 895 18.20 -30.30 -2.19
C GLU A 895 19.06 -31.53 -2.42
N LEU A 896 20.14 -31.66 -1.62
CA LEU A 896 21.00 -32.84 -1.59
C LEU A 896 20.79 -33.61 -0.27
N ARG A 897 20.09 -34.75 -0.33
CA ARG A 897 19.61 -35.51 0.84
C ARG A 897 20.08 -36.97 0.82
N GLY A 898 20.25 -37.60 1.98
CA GLY A 898 20.59 -39.03 2.04
C GLY A 898 19.53 -39.89 1.36
N HIS A 899 19.93 -40.86 0.53
CA HIS A 899 18.98 -41.65 -0.27
C HIS A 899 18.24 -42.74 0.52
N SER A 900 18.91 -43.40 1.48
CA SER A 900 18.42 -44.63 2.12
C SER A 900 17.57 -44.44 3.39
N THR A 901 17.53 -43.23 3.96
CA THR A 901 16.72 -42.91 5.16
C THR A 901 16.17 -41.48 5.07
N PRO A 902 14.87 -41.28 4.82
CA PRO A 902 14.27 -39.95 4.59
C PRO A 902 14.45 -38.93 5.72
N ASN A 903 14.76 -39.40 6.94
CA ASN A 903 14.87 -38.59 8.16
C ASN A 903 16.31 -38.33 8.66
N GLN A 904 17.35 -38.64 7.88
CA GLN A 904 18.74 -38.28 8.22
C GLN A 904 19.42 -37.35 7.19
N SER A 905 20.25 -36.45 7.73
CA SER A 905 21.28 -35.59 7.10
C SER A 905 20.91 -34.95 5.74
N ARG A 906 20.27 -33.77 5.77
CA ARG A 906 20.34 -32.83 4.63
C ARG A 906 21.78 -32.28 4.58
N ILE A 907 22.52 -32.52 3.49
CA ILE A 907 23.86 -31.93 3.36
C ILE A 907 23.68 -30.42 3.17
N PHE A 908 22.94 -30.02 2.14
CA PHE A 908 22.58 -28.64 1.86
C PHE A 908 21.22 -28.59 1.12
N PRO A 909 20.39 -27.55 1.31
CA PRO A 909 19.73 -26.94 0.17
C PRO A 909 20.78 -26.15 -0.66
N ILE A 910 20.56 -25.95 -1.97
CA ILE A 910 21.31 -25.06 -2.88
C ILE A 910 20.46 -23.79 -3.11
N PRO A 911 20.16 -22.98 -2.08
CA PRO A 911 19.26 -21.85 -2.23
C PRO A 911 19.94 -20.75 -3.03
N LEU A 912 19.27 -20.35 -4.12
CA LEU A 912 19.34 -18.97 -4.58
C LEU A 912 18.30 -18.06 -3.87
N GLN A 913 17.21 -18.61 -3.28
CA GLN A 913 16.06 -17.84 -2.77
C GLN A 913 15.21 -18.50 -1.64
N SER A 914 15.76 -19.10 -0.58
CA SER A 914 14.86 -19.66 0.48
C SER A 914 14.37 -18.58 1.48
N VAL A 915 13.04 -18.48 1.66
CA VAL A 915 12.33 -17.48 2.50
C VAL A 915 11.28 -18.11 3.45
N VAL A 916 11.43 -19.37 3.91
CA VAL A 916 10.49 -19.96 4.91
C VAL A 916 11.22 -20.75 6.03
N THR A 917 10.67 -20.63 7.24
CA THR A 917 11.10 -20.85 8.66
C THR A 917 11.84 -22.18 9.04
N PRO A 918 12.54 -22.24 10.21
CA PRO A 918 13.67 -23.15 10.50
C PRO A 918 13.35 -24.49 11.20
N GLY A 919 14.21 -25.50 10.98
CA GLY A 919 14.48 -26.66 11.86
C GLY A 919 14.49 -28.01 11.14
N GLY A 920 15.46 -28.92 11.29
CA GLY A 920 16.72 -28.95 12.05
C GLY A 920 17.53 -30.23 11.78
N VAL A 921 18.74 -30.33 12.36
CA VAL A 921 19.19 -31.47 13.19
C VAL A 921 20.16 -30.90 14.25
N THR A 922 20.01 -31.39 15.48
CA THR A 922 20.63 -30.96 16.74
C THR A 922 22.16 -30.82 16.71
N ARG A 923 22.67 -30.09 17.71
CA ARG A 923 24.05 -29.64 17.87
C ARG A 923 24.48 -29.91 19.31
N ASP A 924 25.46 -30.79 19.51
CA ASP A 924 26.47 -30.58 20.56
C ASP A 924 27.36 -29.41 20.14
N GLY A 925 26.84 -28.19 20.27
CA GLY A 925 27.70 -27.05 20.51
C GLY A 925 28.47 -26.33 19.40
N VAL A 926 28.47 -26.66 18.07
CA VAL A 926 28.93 -25.98 16.76
C VAL A 926 28.07 -26.19 15.46
N ARG A 927 27.37 -25.21 14.82
CA ARG A 927 26.74 -25.24 13.46
C ARG A 927 26.66 -23.82 12.90
N ALA A 928 27.10 -23.66 11.65
CA ALA A 928 27.17 -22.38 10.93
C ALA A 928 25.77 -21.94 10.46
N THR A 929 25.53 -20.64 10.58
CA THR A 929 24.33 -19.92 10.20
C THR A 929 24.09 -19.93 8.68
N GLY A 930 22.97 -20.48 8.21
CA GLY A 930 22.27 -20.12 6.96
C GLY A 930 23.05 -19.87 5.67
N THR A 931 23.99 -20.73 5.26
CA THR A 931 24.65 -20.63 3.95
C THR A 931 23.96 -21.55 2.94
N GLY A 932 23.51 -21.01 1.80
CA GLY A 932 23.28 -21.82 0.62
C GLY A 932 24.56 -22.17 -0.12
N TRP A 933 24.47 -23.12 -1.05
CA TRP A 933 25.62 -23.62 -1.79
C TRP A 933 25.35 -23.66 -3.29
N LEU A 934 26.10 -22.91 -4.09
CA LEU A 934 26.03 -22.95 -5.55
C LEU A 934 27.00 -23.99 -6.10
N ILE A 935 26.53 -24.90 -6.96
CA ILE A 935 27.38 -25.88 -7.65
C ILE A 935 27.71 -25.34 -9.04
N GLN A 936 28.98 -25.01 -9.28
CA GLN A 936 29.43 -24.40 -10.53
C GLN A 936 30.50 -25.27 -11.19
N PRO A 937 30.37 -25.65 -12.48
CA PRO A 937 31.40 -26.42 -13.17
C PRO A 937 32.68 -25.61 -13.29
N LEU A 938 33.82 -26.27 -13.03
CA LEU A 938 35.15 -25.75 -13.30
C LEU A 938 35.46 -26.00 -14.77
N LEU A 939 35.51 -24.93 -15.57
CA LEU A 939 35.89 -25.02 -16.98
C LEU A 939 37.34 -25.53 -17.09
N PRO A 940 37.66 -26.43 -18.03
CA PRO A 940 39.03 -26.91 -18.22
C PRO A 940 39.96 -25.73 -18.52
N THR A 941 40.96 -25.53 -17.67
CA THR A 941 41.94 -24.45 -17.77
C THR A 941 42.94 -24.74 -18.88
N ASP A 942 42.82 -24.05 -20.01
CA ASP A 942 44.00 -23.73 -20.82
C ASP A 942 44.69 -22.52 -20.17
N VAL A 943 45.89 -22.75 -19.63
CA VAL A 943 46.57 -21.87 -18.66
C VAL A 943 47.10 -20.57 -19.28
N ALA A 944 46.90 -20.33 -20.59
CA ALA A 944 47.34 -19.11 -21.27
C ALA A 944 46.33 -17.93 -21.23
N THR A 945 45.08 -18.14 -20.80
CA THR A 945 44.03 -17.10 -20.80
C THR A 945 43.57 -16.65 -19.41
N VAL A 946 44.07 -17.26 -18.34
CA VAL A 946 43.62 -16.96 -16.96
C VAL A 946 44.22 -15.65 -16.41
N GLU A 947 45.31 -15.13 -16.97
CA GLU A 947 45.77 -13.77 -16.64
C GLU A 947 45.06 -12.66 -17.46
N ALA A 948 44.34 -13.01 -18.54
CA ALA A 948 43.60 -12.05 -19.36
C ALA A 948 42.10 -11.99 -19.04
N ASN A 949 41.53 -13.01 -18.40
CA ASN A 949 40.08 -13.16 -18.14
C ASN A 949 39.70 -13.30 -16.65
N ARG A 950 40.49 -12.76 -15.72
CA ARG A 950 39.94 -12.47 -14.38
C ARG A 950 38.90 -11.35 -14.54
N PRO A 951 37.62 -11.55 -14.17
CA PRO A 951 36.68 -10.44 -14.12
C PRO A 951 37.14 -9.49 -13.01
N SER A 952 37.68 -8.34 -13.42
CA SER A 952 37.80 -7.15 -12.58
C SER A 952 36.38 -6.64 -12.29
N ILE A 953 35.75 -7.19 -11.26
CA ILE A 953 34.57 -6.54 -10.69
C ILE A 953 35.15 -5.37 -9.88
N TYR A 954 34.80 -4.14 -10.26
CA TYR A 954 35.44 -2.85 -9.89
C TYR A 954 36.58 -2.38 -10.80
N SER A 955 36.25 -2.08 -12.06
CA SER A 955 36.65 -0.78 -12.66
C SER A 955 35.69 -0.47 -13.81
N VAL A 956 34.92 0.61 -13.70
CA VAL A 956 34.26 1.21 -14.87
C VAL A 956 35.01 2.49 -15.14
N ASP A 957 36.02 2.38 -16.00
CA ASP A 957 36.61 3.53 -16.63
C ASP A 957 35.65 4.06 -17.70
N ARG A 958 35.45 5.38 -17.68
CA ARG A 958 34.55 6.10 -18.58
C ARG A 958 35.04 6.02 -20.02
N GLN A 959 34.33 5.32 -20.88
CA GLN A 959 34.10 5.78 -22.25
C GLN A 959 32.64 5.59 -22.67
N ILE A 960 32.07 6.71 -23.11
CA ILE A 960 30.72 6.88 -23.60
C ILE A 960 30.58 6.10 -24.92
N VAL A 961 29.70 5.10 -24.97
CA VAL A 961 28.97 4.70 -26.17
C VAL A 961 27.51 4.53 -25.78
N VAL A 962 26.71 5.54 -26.11
CA VAL A 962 25.26 5.54 -26.01
C VAL A 962 24.73 4.68 -27.15
N GLU A 963 24.28 3.47 -26.88
CA GLU A 963 23.41 2.73 -27.80
C GLU A 963 22.61 1.67 -27.02
N ASN A 964 21.29 1.65 -27.22
CA ASN A 964 20.26 0.78 -26.62
C ASN A 964 19.46 1.24 -25.39
N ALA A 965 19.17 2.54 -25.31
CA ALA A 965 17.98 3.03 -24.59
C ALA A 965 17.07 3.88 -25.51
N ARG A 966 16.62 3.32 -26.64
CA ARG A 966 15.53 3.89 -27.47
C ARG A 966 14.80 2.78 -28.23
N GLN A 967 13.94 2.03 -27.55
CA GLN A 967 12.99 1.15 -28.24
C GLN A 967 11.51 1.30 -27.80
N VAL A 968 11.19 2.37 -27.07
CA VAL A 968 9.79 2.75 -26.78
C VAL A 968 9.41 4.13 -27.34
N GLU A 969 10.37 4.94 -27.83
CA GLU A 969 10.14 6.29 -28.37
C GLU A 969 10.14 6.41 -29.91
N VAL A 970 9.89 5.34 -30.67
CA VAL A 970 9.83 5.46 -32.15
C VAL A 970 8.40 5.66 -32.67
N PHE A 971 7.38 5.31 -31.89
CA PHE A 971 5.98 5.47 -32.30
C PHE A 971 5.40 6.87 -32.02
N SER A 972 5.96 7.63 -31.07
CA SER A 972 5.49 8.99 -30.75
C SER A 972 6.07 10.07 -31.69
N LEU A 973 7.24 9.82 -32.30
CA LEU A 973 7.94 10.78 -33.17
C LEU A 973 7.47 10.80 -34.63
N LEU A 974 6.55 9.91 -35.04
CA LEU A 974 6.01 9.82 -36.41
C LEU A 974 4.54 10.26 -36.57
N GLY A 975 3.91 10.82 -35.52
CA GLY A 975 2.59 11.44 -35.64
C GLY A 975 1.42 10.53 -36.04
N ILE A 976 1.55 9.21 -35.91
CA ILE A 976 0.48 8.26 -36.23
C ILE A 976 -0.49 8.22 -35.04
N ARG A 977 -1.63 8.90 -35.18
CA ARG A 977 -2.73 8.84 -34.20
C ARG A 977 -3.24 7.40 -34.06
N GLN A 978 -3.30 6.90 -32.83
CA GLN A 978 -4.05 5.69 -32.49
C GLN A 978 -5.54 5.93 -32.78
N GLY A 979 -6.04 5.25 -33.80
CA GLY A 979 -7.45 5.28 -34.15
C GLY A 979 -7.71 4.60 -35.48
N TYR A 980 -7.37 3.31 -35.63
CA TYR A 980 -7.96 2.45 -36.66
C TYR A 980 -7.85 0.99 -36.22
N GLN A 981 -8.99 0.35 -35.99
CA GLN A 981 -9.12 -1.11 -35.96
C GLN A 981 -8.95 -1.67 -37.37
N HIS A 982 -8.04 -2.62 -37.57
CA HIS A 982 -8.30 -3.91 -38.24
C HIS A 982 -6.98 -4.69 -38.50
N HIS A 983 -7.06 -6.00 -38.26
CA HIS A 983 -6.11 -7.05 -38.63
C HIS A 983 -5.38 -6.82 -39.97
N LYS A 984 -4.04 -6.76 -39.95
CA LYS A 984 -3.17 -7.35 -40.99
C LYS A 984 -1.84 -7.81 -40.38
N ASN A 985 -1.52 -9.08 -40.61
CA ASN A 985 -0.23 -9.71 -40.28
C ASN A 985 0.91 -9.00 -41.04
N TYR A 986 1.86 -8.40 -40.33
CA TYR A 986 3.14 -8.01 -40.94
C TYR A 986 4.03 -9.25 -41.02
N ARG A 987 4.51 -9.58 -42.21
CA ARG A 987 5.49 -10.66 -42.41
C ARG A 987 6.90 -10.14 -42.21
N GLN A 988 7.78 -11.00 -41.70
CA GLN A 988 9.22 -10.79 -41.57
C GLN A 988 9.80 -10.24 -42.88
N GLY A 989 10.50 -9.11 -42.84
CA GLY A 989 10.97 -8.44 -44.05
C GLY A 989 11.42 -7.00 -43.84
N THR A 990 12.07 -6.43 -44.85
CA THR A 990 12.52 -5.04 -44.87
C THR A 990 11.55 -4.16 -45.66
N TYR A 991 11.11 -3.06 -45.05
CA TYR A 991 10.19 -2.09 -45.62
C TYR A 991 10.86 -0.72 -45.70
N LEU A 992 10.66 0.00 -46.81
CA LEU A 992 11.11 1.37 -46.98
C LEU A 992 9.90 2.30 -46.86
N VAL A 993 9.90 3.18 -45.87
CA VAL A 993 8.84 4.16 -45.65
C VAL A 993 9.40 5.55 -45.93
N LYS A 994 8.66 6.33 -46.73
CA LYS A 994 9.05 7.68 -47.14
C LYS A 994 8.04 8.68 -46.57
N ALA A 995 8.53 9.61 -45.75
CA ALA A 995 7.76 10.75 -45.25
C ALA A 995 8.70 11.97 -45.18
N ASP A 996 8.20 13.14 -45.59
CA ASP A 996 8.88 14.45 -45.55
C ASP A 996 10.36 14.44 -45.92
N ASN A 997 10.64 14.09 -47.18
CA ASN A 997 11.97 14.08 -47.80
C ASN A 997 13.03 13.19 -47.12
N ARG A 998 12.63 12.28 -46.23
CA ARG A 998 13.51 11.24 -45.67
C ARG A 998 12.94 9.85 -45.95
N VAL A 999 13.83 8.90 -46.19
CA VAL A 999 13.49 7.48 -46.39
C VAL A 999 14.06 6.72 -45.22
N ALA A 1000 13.21 6.00 -44.49
CA ALA A 1000 13.61 5.12 -43.40
C ALA A 1000 13.45 3.65 -43.82
N LYS A 1001 14.47 2.84 -43.53
CA LYS A 1001 14.47 1.39 -43.73
C LYS A 1001 14.10 0.73 -42.41
N ILE A 1002 12.96 0.04 -42.37
CA ILE A 1002 12.45 -0.69 -41.21
C ILE A 1002 12.62 -2.18 -41.48
N ILE A 1003 13.32 -2.89 -40.61
CA ILE A 1003 13.48 -4.35 -40.69
C ILE A 1003 12.61 -4.95 -39.59
N ILE A 1004 11.64 -5.76 -39.98
CA ILE A 1004 10.79 -6.52 -39.06
C ILE A 1004 11.35 -7.95 -39.02
N HIS A 1005 11.93 -8.32 -37.88
CA HIS A 1005 12.43 -9.67 -37.59
C HIS A 1005 11.30 -10.58 -37.10
#